data_AF-A0A953NUW2-F1
#
_entry.id   AF-A0A953NUW2-F1
#
_cell.length_a   1.000
_cell.length_b   1.000
_cell.length_c   1.000
_cell.angle_alpha   90.00
_cell.angle_beta   90.00
_cell.angle_gamma   90.00
#
_symmetry.space_group_name_H-M   'P 1'
#
loop_
_entity.id
_entity.type
_entity.pdbx_description
1 polymer ?
#
loop_
_entity_poly.entity_id
_entity_poly.type
_entity_poly.pdbx_seq_one_letter_code
_entity_poly.pdbx_strand_id
1 'polypeptide(L)'
;MNRKGMIYVLAGCVLVLAIAATFYFIKRSSRPGGATGTNQASGSSPVSRPSDSHDAPPASGGPEDIALTVTNFLGGLTPGGTAESAGHERNYVVTYQVAFLRETPDGKLPEESLSYKELQDRDVDLACFFYGENVFGTSDPAHPGSVAVRSIMHGKEPRKGFVDSAKLWLEPPLDRAGSERYMILKETAAVRVVPDPASPSVLDLLQGEVVDTVGQLNFQGKDWIKARFNGPEVPRYGFIPANDVKALTAASVNESVVAVDEIPKKIRSSRYVFSPADRQKLSQNGFYIAPMPPSQRIDVDDLADSYSDESSHQIFITSDLFLHSFHLIFDRMLQDIEEQKLLPAVSDMAEALAAAAEKQTRSAAPSSPAVHDALLSDLLYFSVAARLFNSEFKVPEAVRPQAEVILAHIQSASGELPSQQNFLGFDKEDFTQYKVRGHYEKNDALKQYFRGMMWFGRRNFLLSNDKQTLAAILLPYIVETAHETRRFEAVDGVATYLVGRQDKYTLAGYRSVNRKVFGMESPSPGQLPSALDQRIAAFKSAAWGDLPQPQIVSVQTGLGLSQEERLHQSAGLKFLGQRYVLDAFLLQQLTSPSVGSDQNPRNLPSALDVMMVLGSRAATELQQQAQKQHQWANYDRQMDKLKQTTESRLAQRSTFYEEWLYALKTLFMPTSSRQMFALSGPWQYKTLNTGLASWTELKHDTILYAEQSAAEMGGGGVFEIPPYDPPGPKGYVEPNPALFRQLMRSVDEMMGQLKRTDFITEEYEDKFTLFRKLAQRAEAIAQKEVAGELISRDDYEWIRNTDYSFDRTLLLPRSVEVRDPAELQMALVADVATDAVSGQVLEEGIGTPQRMFVVVKDASGGTRLTVGFVYSWYEFAAGKRWSDLEWKGPIYSGDENAKKRQGITPPAWYATFKGAGE
;
A
#
# COMPACT_ATOMS: atom_id res chain seq x y z
N MET A 1 -48.10 -0.76 24.16
CA MET A 1 -48.17 -2.15 23.63
C MET A 1 -49.01 -3.04 24.54
N ASN A 2 -49.48 -4.19 24.06
CA ASN A 2 -50.48 -5.03 24.77
C ASN A 2 -49.83 -6.21 25.54
N ARG A 3 -50.35 -6.56 26.73
CA ARG A 3 -49.74 -7.51 27.69
C ARG A 3 -49.38 -8.88 27.11
N LYS A 4 -50.08 -9.36 26.07
CA LYS A 4 -49.79 -10.65 25.42
C LYS A 4 -48.39 -10.70 24.79
N GLY A 5 -47.89 -9.59 24.22
CA GLY A 5 -46.58 -9.57 23.56
C GLY A 5 -45.41 -9.84 24.50
N MET A 6 -45.47 -9.31 25.73
CA MET A 6 -44.40 -9.45 26.72
C MET A 6 -44.24 -10.91 27.21
N ILE A 7 -45.32 -11.70 27.18
CA ILE A 7 -45.29 -13.13 27.56
C ILE A 7 -44.56 -13.96 26.50
N TYR A 8 -44.74 -13.68 25.21
CA TYR A 8 -44.03 -14.38 24.14
C TYR A 8 -42.52 -14.05 24.12
N VAL A 9 -42.14 -12.80 24.41
CA VAL A 9 -40.72 -12.42 24.55
C VAL A 9 -40.07 -13.15 25.72
N LEU A 10 -40.70 -13.18 26.90
CA LEU A 10 -40.20 -13.92 28.06
C LEU A 10 -40.10 -15.43 27.81
N ALA A 11 -41.10 -16.03 27.14
CA ALA A 11 -41.06 -17.44 26.76
C ALA A 11 -39.90 -17.75 25.78
N GLY A 12 -39.65 -16.86 24.81
CA GLY A 12 -38.52 -16.97 23.89
C GLY A 12 -37.17 -16.92 24.59
N CYS A 13 -36.96 -15.96 25.50
CA CYS A 13 -35.72 -15.82 26.27
C CYS A 13 -35.43 -17.05 27.14
N VAL A 14 -36.46 -17.62 27.81
CA VAL A 14 -36.31 -18.84 28.61
C VAL A 14 -35.94 -20.05 27.73
N LEU A 15 -36.52 -20.17 26.53
CA LEU A 15 -36.20 -21.25 25.59
C LEU A 15 -34.75 -21.19 25.10
N VAL A 16 -34.26 -19.98 24.75
CA VAL A 16 -32.86 -19.76 24.32
C VAL A 16 -31.88 -20.09 25.45
N LEU A 17 -32.16 -19.67 26.69
CA LEU A 17 -31.32 -19.98 27.85
C LEU A 17 -31.30 -21.48 28.18
N ALA A 18 -32.43 -22.19 28.02
CA ALA A 18 -32.48 -23.63 28.19
C ALA A 18 -31.61 -24.37 27.15
N ILE A 19 -31.66 -23.97 25.88
CA ILE A 19 -30.85 -24.55 24.80
C ILE A 19 -29.34 -24.32 25.06
N ALA A 20 -28.96 -23.11 25.48
CA ALA A 20 -27.57 -22.79 25.82
C ALA A 20 -27.05 -23.64 27.01
N ALA A 21 -27.86 -23.80 28.06
CA ALA A 21 -27.51 -24.64 29.22
C ALA A 21 -27.34 -26.13 28.83
N THR A 22 -28.20 -26.65 27.96
CA THR A 22 -28.08 -28.03 27.44
C THR A 22 -26.78 -28.24 26.66
N PHE A 23 -26.40 -27.28 25.78
CA PHE A 23 -25.15 -27.36 25.02
C PHE A 23 -23.91 -27.31 25.93
N TYR A 24 -23.94 -26.51 27.00
CA TYR A 24 -22.84 -26.37 27.94
C TYR A 24 -22.57 -27.67 28.74
N PHE A 25 -23.61 -28.40 29.13
CA PHE A 25 -23.46 -29.67 29.84
C PHE A 25 -22.99 -30.83 28.94
N ILE A 26 -23.49 -30.91 27.71
CA ILE A 26 -23.13 -32.00 26.77
C ILE A 26 -21.62 -32.02 26.47
N LYS A 27 -20.96 -30.86 26.44
CA LYS A 27 -19.52 -30.75 26.12
C LYS A 27 -18.57 -31.15 27.28
N ARG A 28 -19.08 -31.55 28.45
CA ARG A 28 -18.26 -31.85 29.65
C ARG A 28 -18.24 -33.33 30.08
N SER A 29 -18.95 -34.23 29.40
CA SER A 29 -19.14 -35.62 29.82
C SER A 29 -18.65 -36.66 28.79
N SER A 30 -17.33 -36.72 28.54
CA SER A 30 -16.70 -37.70 27.64
C SER A 30 -15.31 -38.16 28.09
N ARG A 31 -15.22 -38.79 29.28
CA ARG A 31 -14.10 -39.66 29.65
C ARG A 31 -14.42 -41.11 29.26
N PRO A 32 -13.55 -41.79 28.48
CA PRO A 32 -13.54 -43.24 28.38
C PRO A 32 -12.38 -43.85 29.16
N GLY A 33 -12.71 -44.77 30.07
CA GLY A 33 -11.81 -45.78 30.62
C GLY A 33 -12.69 -46.93 31.15
N GLY A 34 -12.29 -48.20 31.08
CA GLY A 34 -11.08 -48.78 30.50
C GLY A 34 -10.98 -50.27 30.89
N ALA A 35 -10.20 -51.06 30.15
CA ALA A 35 -9.97 -52.49 30.41
C ALA A 35 -8.81 -53.01 29.54
N THR A 36 -8.04 -54.06 29.87
CA THR A 36 -7.59 -54.67 31.15
C THR A 36 -6.43 -55.61 30.79
N GLY A 37 -5.34 -55.68 31.57
CA GLY A 37 -4.26 -56.64 31.26
C GLY A 37 -2.95 -56.50 32.07
N THR A 38 -2.89 -57.19 33.21
CA THR A 38 -1.68 -57.80 33.86
C THR A 38 -0.29 -57.36 33.36
N ASN A 39 0.60 -56.82 34.22
CA ASN A 39 1.21 -57.63 35.28
C ASN A 39 1.90 -56.82 36.42
N GLN A 40 2.21 -57.51 37.53
CA GLN A 40 3.12 -57.07 38.60
C GLN A 40 4.58 -57.51 38.27
N ALA A 41 5.66 -57.23 39.01
CA ALA A 41 5.84 -56.74 40.39
C ALA A 41 7.23 -56.07 40.60
N SER A 42 7.49 -55.57 41.82
CA SER A 42 8.79 -55.43 42.53
C SER A 42 10.07 -54.99 41.78
N GLY A 43 10.88 -54.03 42.25
CA GLY A 43 10.96 -53.40 43.57
C GLY A 43 12.10 -53.94 44.44
N SER A 44 13.32 -53.43 44.24
CA SER A 44 14.47 -53.61 45.16
C SER A 44 15.55 -52.53 44.95
N SER A 45 16.48 -52.41 45.90
CA SER A 45 17.62 -51.48 45.93
C SER A 45 18.71 -52.08 46.85
N PRO A 46 19.90 -51.47 47.03
CA PRO A 46 20.80 -50.79 46.08
C PRO A 46 22.20 -51.47 46.04
N VAL A 47 23.06 -51.16 45.04
CA VAL A 47 24.49 -51.56 45.02
C VAL A 47 25.38 -50.39 44.54
N SER A 48 26.67 -50.40 44.90
CA SER A 48 27.61 -49.27 44.91
C SER A 48 28.51 -49.09 43.66
N ARG A 49 29.18 -47.92 43.60
CA ARG A 49 30.30 -47.50 42.72
C ARG A 49 31.42 -48.58 42.59
N PRO A 50 32.24 -48.61 41.50
CA PRO A 50 33.14 -47.53 41.02
C PRO A 50 32.56 -46.76 39.80
N SER A 51 32.92 -45.52 39.42
CA SER A 51 34.16 -44.72 39.50
C SER A 51 35.35 -45.23 38.66
N ASP A 52 35.37 -44.85 37.38
CA ASP A 52 36.59 -44.61 36.61
C ASP A 52 36.37 -43.42 35.65
N SER A 53 37.44 -42.70 35.32
CA SER A 53 37.39 -41.36 34.70
C SER A 53 37.91 -41.35 33.26
N HIS A 54 37.19 -40.67 32.36
CA HIS A 54 37.81 -40.04 31.19
C HIS A 54 37.11 -38.71 30.89
N ASP A 55 37.89 -37.62 30.92
CA ASP A 55 37.39 -36.27 30.68
C ASP A 55 37.03 -36.04 29.21
N ALA A 56 35.85 -35.49 28.99
CA ALA A 56 35.51 -34.74 27.79
C ALA A 56 35.24 -33.28 28.24
N PRO A 57 35.77 -32.27 27.53
CA PRO A 57 35.49 -30.88 27.89
C PRO A 57 33.99 -30.59 27.73
N PRO A 58 33.39 -29.75 28.60
CA PRO A 58 31.99 -29.39 28.47
C PRO A 58 31.74 -28.69 27.14
N ALA A 59 30.63 -29.04 26.48
CA ALA A 59 30.21 -28.35 25.27
C ALA A 59 29.90 -26.88 25.60
N SER A 60 30.42 -25.95 24.81
CA SER A 60 30.09 -24.53 24.91
C SER A 60 28.62 -24.32 24.57
N GLY A 61 27.88 -23.69 25.50
CA GLY A 61 26.52 -23.19 25.24
C GLY A 61 26.49 -22.09 24.19
N GLY A 62 25.29 -21.59 23.87
CA GLY A 62 25.10 -20.46 22.97
C GLY A 62 25.61 -19.14 23.58
N PRO A 63 25.65 -18.05 22.80
CA PRO A 63 26.01 -16.72 23.32
C PRO A 63 25.17 -16.28 24.53
N GLU A 64 23.91 -16.74 24.60
CA GLU A 64 22.96 -16.49 25.69
C GLU A 64 23.36 -17.21 27.00
N ASP A 65 24.00 -18.39 26.94
CA ASP A 65 24.45 -19.16 28.12
C ASP A 65 25.69 -18.54 28.81
N ILE A 66 26.41 -17.66 28.12
CA ILE A 66 27.67 -17.05 28.59
C ILE A 66 27.44 -16.23 29.87
N ALA A 67 26.30 -15.55 29.96
CA ALA A 67 25.87 -14.77 31.12
C ALA A 67 25.91 -15.57 32.42
N LEU A 68 25.61 -16.87 32.37
CA LEU A 68 25.47 -17.74 33.54
C LEU A 68 26.73 -18.55 33.88
N THR A 69 27.76 -18.58 33.01
CA THR A 69 28.81 -19.62 33.06
C THR A 69 30.27 -19.15 33.15
N VAL A 70 30.62 -17.88 32.85
CA VAL A 70 32.04 -17.44 32.76
C VAL A 70 32.64 -17.01 34.10
N THR A 71 33.45 -17.89 34.70
CA THR A 71 34.05 -17.67 36.03
C THR A 71 35.43 -16.99 36.05
N ASN A 72 36.11 -16.82 34.91
CA ASN A 72 37.14 -15.78 34.57
C ASN A 72 37.82 -16.16 33.25
N PHE A 73 37.91 -15.25 32.27
CA PHE A 73 38.60 -15.48 31.00
C PHE A 73 39.92 -14.68 30.88
N LEU A 74 40.91 -15.01 31.72
CA LEU A 74 42.24 -14.39 31.66
C LEU A 74 43.33 -15.33 31.12
N GLY A 75 43.30 -16.63 31.45
CA GLY A 75 44.13 -17.65 30.79
C GLY A 75 45.63 -17.30 30.69
N GLY A 76 46.14 -17.14 29.46
CA GLY A 76 47.50 -16.72 29.16
C GLY A 76 47.63 -15.27 28.67
N LEU A 77 46.63 -14.43 28.94
CA LEU A 77 46.59 -13.02 28.56
C LEU A 77 47.21 -12.14 29.67
N THR A 78 47.79 -11.00 29.29
CA THR A 78 48.46 -10.07 30.23
C THR A 78 47.46 -9.47 31.24
N PRO A 79 47.59 -9.75 32.55
CA PRO A 79 46.70 -9.17 33.56
C PRO A 79 46.94 -7.66 33.75
N GLY A 80 45.90 -6.96 34.24
CA GLY A 80 45.91 -5.50 34.34
C GLY A 80 46.87 -4.90 35.38
N GLY A 81 47.52 -5.72 36.21
CA GLY A 81 48.43 -5.33 37.30
C GLY A 81 49.91 -5.62 37.03
N THR A 82 50.29 -5.77 35.76
CA THR A 82 51.66 -6.13 35.34
C THR A 82 52.56 -4.90 35.23
N ALA A 83 53.89 -5.12 35.26
CA ALA A 83 54.89 -4.05 35.13
C ALA A 83 54.76 -3.22 33.82
N GLU A 84 54.15 -3.78 32.78
CA GLU A 84 53.87 -3.11 31.49
C GLU A 84 52.73 -2.07 31.57
N SER A 85 51.88 -2.20 32.60
CA SER A 85 50.74 -1.30 32.87
C SER A 85 51.00 -0.25 33.97
N ALA A 86 52.19 -0.30 34.58
CA ALA A 86 52.56 0.54 35.72
C ALA A 86 52.59 2.04 35.39
N GLY A 87 52.01 2.86 36.28
CA GLY A 87 52.25 4.31 36.34
C GLY A 87 51.70 5.14 35.17
N HIS A 88 50.93 4.53 34.26
CA HIS A 88 50.33 5.20 33.10
C HIS A 88 48.87 4.79 32.92
N GLU A 89 48.07 5.70 32.35
CA GLU A 89 46.69 5.38 31.96
C GLU A 89 46.67 4.41 30.77
N ARG A 90 45.79 3.41 30.83
CA ARG A 90 45.68 2.29 29.90
C ARG A 90 44.23 1.88 29.69
N ASN A 91 43.99 1.24 28.54
CA ASN A 91 42.76 0.49 28.27
C ASN A 91 42.86 -0.89 28.93
N TYR A 92 41.77 -1.32 29.55
CA TYR A 92 41.58 -2.70 29.98
C TYR A 92 40.23 -3.21 29.52
N VAL A 93 40.07 -4.53 29.44
CA VAL A 93 38.78 -5.20 29.19
C VAL A 93 38.45 -6.10 30.37
N VAL A 94 37.20 -6.06 30.84
CA VAL A 94 36.70 -6.89 31.93
C VAL A 94 36.52 -8.35 31.46
N THR A 95 37.26 -9.27 32.08
CA THR A 95 37.29 -10.71 31.72
C THR A 95 36.45 -11.60 32.63
N TYR A 96 35.69 -11.01 33.56
CA TYR A 96 34.88 -11.69 34.56
C TYR A 96 33.40 -11.32 34.38
N GLN A 97 32.45 -12.20 34.74
CA GLN A 97 31.00 -11.91 34.72
C GLN A 97 30.66 -10.53 35.32
N VAL A 98 31.10 -10.31 36.57
CA VAL A 98 30.98 -9.06 37.32
C VAL A 98 32.32 -8.71 37.98
N ALA A 99 32.81 -7.50 37.70
CA ALA A 99 33.97 -6.89 38.35
C ALA A 99 33.53 -5.67 39.15
N PHE A 100 33.59 -5.74 40.48
CA PHE A 100 33.10 -4.68 41.36
C PHE A 100 34.10 -3.53 41.48
N LEU A 101 33.58 -2.31 41.66
CA LEU A 101 34.35 -1.10 41.94
C LEU A 101 34.53 -0.95 43.45
N ARG A 102 35.71 -1.30 43.95
CA ARG A 102 36.10 -1.19 45.36
C ARG A 102 36.47 0.27 45.70
N GLU A 103 36.18 0.70 46.93
CA GLU A 103 36.59 2.04 47.41
C GLU A 103 38.09 2.14 47.73
N THR A 104 38.74 1.01 48.03
CA THR A 104 40.17 0.90 48.34
C THR A 104 40.81 -0.28 47.59
N PRO A 105 42.14 -0.28 47.34
CA PRO A 105 42.80 -1.31 46.52
C PRO A 105 42.51 -2.75 46.96
N ASP A 106 42.64 -2.98 48.27
CA ASP A 106 42.57 -4.30 48.90
C ASP A 106 41.20 -4.59 49.56
N GLY A 107 40.25 -3.65 49.47
CA GLY A 107 38.94 -3.72 50.12
C GLY A 107 37.93 -4.59 49.39
N LYS A 108 37.83 -5.87 49.78
CA LYS A 108 36.84 -6.81 49.22
C LYS A 108 35.41 -6.48 49.65
N LEU A 109 34.49 -6.45 48.69
CA LEU A 109 33.05 -6.29 48.96
C LEU A 109 32.40 -7.66 49.30
N PRO A 110 31.41 -7.73 50.21
CA PRO A 110 30.66 -8.97 50.49
C PRO A 110 30.06 -9.62 49.24
N GLU A 111 29.62 -8.79 48.30
CA GLU A 111 28.99 -9.17 47.03
C GLU A 111 29.96 -9.90 46.09
N GLU A 112 31.28 -9.76 46.28
CA GLU A 112 32.29 -10.53 45.52
C GLU A 112 32.29 -12.03 45.85
N SER A 113 31.60 -12.46 46.92
CA SER A 113 31.44 -13.87 47.28
C SER A 113 30.11 -14.51 46.81
N LEU A 114 29.25 -13.74 46.15
CA LEU A 114 27.95 -14.21 45.66
C LEU A 114 28.03 -14.72 44.22
N SER A 115 27.18 -15.68 43.86
CA SER A 115 26.98 -16.08 42.46
C SER A 115 26.18 -15.03 41.69
N TYR A 116 26.28 -15.03 40.36
CA TYR A 116 25.58 -14.06 39.51
C TYR A 116 24.05 -14.06 39.73
N LYS A 117 23.45 -15.24 39.98
CA LYS A 117 22.03 -15.36 40.29
C LYS A 117 21.65 -14.73 41.64
N GLU A 118 22.48 -14.91 42.67
CA GLU A 118 22.27 -14.30 44.00
C GLU A 118 22.46 -12.78 43.99
N LEU A 119 23.05 -12.22 42.94
CA LEU A 119 23.08 -10.78 42.66
C LEU A 119 21.82 -10.32 41.92
N GLN A 120 21.30 -11.10 40.95
CA GLN A 120 20.04 -10.78 40.27
C GLN A 120 18.81 -10.80 41.20
N ASP A 121 18.76 -11.75 42.15
CA ASP A 121 17.69 -11.85 43.16
C ASP A 121 17.75 -10.72 44.22
N ARG A 122 18.69 -9.75 44.11
CA ARG A 122 18.88 -8.62 45.02
C ARG A 122 18.79 -7.27 44.29
N ASP A 123 17.66 -6.60 44.45
CA ASP A 123 17.39 -5.25 43.96
C ASP A 123 18.29 -4.19 44.66
N VAL A 124 19.50 -3.98 44.13
CA VAL A 124 20.58 -3.16 44.73
C VAL A 124 21.35 -2.39 43.65
N ASP A 125 21.53 -1.08 43.83
CA ASP A 125 22.32 -0.16 42.97
C ASP A 125 23.84 -0.42 43.10
N LEU A 126 24.31 -1.56 42.58
CA LEU A 126 25.67 -2.04 42.72
C LEU A 126 26.66 -1.31 41.81
N ALA A 127 27.79 -0.89 42.38
CA ALA A 127 28.90 -0.29 41.64
C ALA A 127 29.79 -1.39 41.02
N CYS A 128 29.45 -1.84 39.81
CA CYS A 128 30.21 -2.88 39.11
C CYS A 128 30.28 -2.67 37.59
N PHE A 129 31.14 -3.46 36.96
CA PHE A 129 31.34 -3.59 35.52
C PHE A 129 31.03 -5.01 35.08
N PHE A 130 30.58 -5.17 33.84
CA PHE A 130 30.20 -6.46 33.25
C PHE A 130 31.24 -7.00 32.26
N TYR A 131 31.17 -8.30 31.99
CA TYR A 131 32.04 -8.98 31.02
C TYR A 131 32.09 -8.26 29.67
N GLY A 132 33.30 -7.93 29.22
CA GLY A 132 33.54 -7.21 27.96
C GLY A 132 33.33 -5.70 28.01
N GLU A 133 33.33 -5.09 29.20
CA GLU A 133 33.42 -3.63 29.32
C GLU A 133 34.87 -3.15 29.21
N ASN A 134 35.06 -2.07 28.44
CA ASN A 134 36.34 -1.36 28.38
C ASN A 134 36.41 -0.35 29.53
N VAL A 135 37.38 -0.52 30.43
CA VAL A 135 37.65 0.41 31.54
C VAL A 135 38.98 1.13 31.32
N PHE A 136 39.02 2.41 31.71
CA PHE A 136 40.21 3.25 31.67
C PHE A 136 40.74 3.41 33.09
N GLY A 137 42.05 3.17 33.27
CA GLY A 137 42.67 3.21 34.59
C GLY A 137 44.18 3.19 34.56
N THR A 138 44.80 3.20 35.74
CA THR A 138 46.25 3.14 35.96
C THR A 138 46.56 2.05 36.98
N SER A 139 47.58 1.22 36.71
CA SER A 139 48.11 0.29 37.72
C SER A 139 49.16 0.97 38.60
N ASP A 140 49.02 0.81 39.91
CA ASP A 140 50.00 1.25 40.91
C ASP A 140 50.92 0.08 41.30
N PRO A 141 52.25 0.17 41.07
CA PRO A 141 53.22 -0.83 41.53
C PRO A 141 53.19 -1.13 43.03
N ALA A 142 52.64 -0.25 43.88
CA ALA A 142 52.45 -0.53 45.31
C ALA A 142 51.25 -1.44 45.60
N HIS A 143 50.24 -1.47 44.72
CA HIS A 143 49.02 -2.26 44.87
C HIS A 143 48.68 -3.07 43.58
N PRO A 144 49.59 -3.95 43.11
CA PRO A 144 49.46 -4.64 41.82
C PRO A 144 48.28 -5.61 41.71
N GLY A 145 47.63 -5.96 42.83
CA GLY A 145 46.35 -6.68 42.86
C GLY A 145 45.15 -5.85 42.35
N SER A 146 45.35 -4.56 42.05
CA SER A 146 44.28 -3.64 41.66
C SER A 146 44.68 -2.71 40.51
N VAL A 147 43.67 -2.18 39.81
CA VAL A 147 43.79 -1.08 38.86
C VAL A 147 42.90 0.05 39.34
N ALA A 148 43.44 1.26 39.46
CA ALA A 148 42.68 2.45 39.80
C ALA A 148 41.94 2.93 38.54
N VAL A 149 40.61 2.84 38.52
CA VAL A 149 39.75 3.16 37.37
C VAL A 149 38.90 4.40 37.62
N ARG A 150 38.47 5.04 36.52
CA ARG A 150 37.50 6.14 36.53
C ARG A 150 36.36 5.80 35.57
N SER A 151 35.13 5.78 36.06
CA SER A 151 33.96 5.39 35.25
C SER A 151 32.76 6.31 35.47
N ILE A 152 31.96 6.49 34.43
CA ILE A 152 30.60 7.05 34.46
C ILE A 152 29.66 5.85 34.43
N MET A 153 28.91 5.60 35.50
CA MET A 153 27.97 4.48 35.59
C MET A 153 26.54 5.02 35.53
N HIS A 154 25.71 4.47 34.65
CA HIS A 154 24.26 4.72 34.55
C HIS A 154 23.87 6.22 34.60
N GLY A 155 24.62 7.06 33.86
CA GLY A 155 24.38 8.51 33.78
C GLY A 155 24.66 9.34 35.04
N LYS A 156 25.15 8.72 36.13
CA LYS A 156 25.51 9.38 37.40
C LYS A 156 26.93 9.98 37.33
N GLU A 157 27.30 10.84 38.29
CA GLU A 157 28.64 11.47 38.34
C GLU A 157 29.78 10.43 38.34
N PRO A 158 30.94 10.76 37.70
CA PRO A 158 32.03 9.81 37.51
C PRO A 158 32.69 9.38 38.82
N ARG A 159 32.46 8.13 39.24
CA ARG A 159 33.12 7.54 40.41
C ARG A 159 34.55 7.14 40.09
N LYS A 160 35.41 7.22 41.11
CA LYS A 160 36.76 6.65 41.14
C LYS A 160 36.77 5.48 42.12
N GLY A 161 37.57 4.47 41.83
CA GLY A 161 37.75 3.32 42.70
C GLY A 161 38.73 2.33 42.09
N PHE A 162 38.77 1.12 42.64
CA PHE A 162 39.73 0.09 42.30
C PHE A 162 39.01 -1.17 41.81
N VAL A 163 39.49 -1.74 40.71
CA VAL A 163 39.00 -3.02 40.19
C VAL A 163 40.10 -4.06 40.33
N ASP A 164 39.72 -5.31 40.62
CA ASP A 164 40.66 -6.42 40.75
C ASP A 164 41.46 -6.65 39.46
N SER A 165 42.78 -6.59 39.54
CA SER A 165 43.65 -6.71 38.36
C SER A 165 43.60 -8.09 37.71
N ALA A 166 43.19 -9.12 38.47
CA ALA A 166 42.95 -10.48 37.97
C ALA A 166 41.52 -10.67 37.41
N LYS A 167 40.76 -9.59 37.21
CA LYS A 167 39.52 -9.54 36.41
C LYS A 167 39.64 -8.66 35.15
N LEU A 168 40.84 -8.18 34.85
CA LEU A 168 41.13 -7.23 33.77
C LEU A 168 42.25 -7.74 32.85
N TRP A 169 41.98 -7.79 31.54
CA TRP A 169 43.02 -7.91 30.52
C TRP A 169 43.56 -6.52 30.17
N LEU A 170 44.89 -6.37 30.12
CA LEU A 170 45.56 -5.18 29.58
C LEU A 170 45.47 -5.20 28.04
N GLU A 171 44.74 -4.24 27.46
CA GLU A 171 44.64 -4.11 26.00
C GLU A 171 45.91 -3.46 25.43
N PRO A 172 46.63 -4.12 24.50
CA PRO A 172 47.76 -3.51 23.79
C PRO A 172 47.33 -2.32 22.92
N PRO A 173 48.24 -1.40 22.59
CA PRO A 173 47.98 -0.37 21.59
C PRO A 173 47.52 -0.97 20.25
N LEU A 174 46.46 -0.40 19.68
CA LEU A 174 45.88 -0.85 18.42
C LEU A 174 46.54 -0.11 17.24
N ASP A 175 46.84 -0.84 16.18
CA ASP A 175 47.25 -0.26 14.91
C ASP A 175 46.05 0.36 14.17
N ARG A 176 46.32 1.34 13.31
CA ARG A 176 45.29 1.89 12.42
C ARG A 176 44.85 0.82 11.42
N ALA A 177 43.56 0.48 11.44
CA ALA A 177 42.98 -0.47 10.50
C ALA A 177 43.03 0.05 9.05
N GLY A 178 43.09 -0.87 8.08
CA GLY A 178 43.09 -0.57 6.65
C GLY A 178 41.79 0.04 6.10
N SER A 179 40.71 0.02 6.89
CA SER A 179 39.47 0.77 6.64
C SER A 179 38.76 1.09 7.95
N GLU A 180 37.87 2.08 7.91
CA GLU A 180 36.91 2.40 8.96
C GLU A 180 35.76 1.37 9.05
N ARG A 181 35.54 0.57 8.00
CA ARG A 181 34.44 -0.42 7.93
C ARG A 181 34.88 -1.73 7.28
N TYR A 182 34.45 -2.85 7.86
CA TYR A 182 34.74 -4.21 7.39
C TYR A 182 33.46 -5.03 7.24
N MET A 183 33.37 -5.82 6.17
CA MET A 183 32.26 -6.71 5.83
C MET A 183 32.59 -8.16 6.17
N ILE A 184 31.65 -8.91 6.74
CA ILE A 184 31.80 -10.34 7.07
C ILE A 184 31.77 -11.19 5.79
N LEU A 185 32.80 -12.03 5.61
CA LEU A 185 32.96 -12.89 4.43
C LEU A 185 32.35 -14.29 4.59
N LYS A 186 32.38 -14.84 5.80
CA LYS A 186 31.91 -16.21 6.10
C LYS A 186 30.42 -16.22 6.40
N GLU A 187 29.82 -17.42 6.31
CA GLU A 187 28.43 -17.69 6.68
C GLU A 187 28.10 -17.23 8.11
N THR A 188 29.02 -17.50 9.05
CA THR A 188 29.08 -16.85 10.37
C THR A 188 30.51 -16.45 10.72
N ALA A 189 30.66 -15.42 11.57
CA ALA A 189 31.93 -15.01 12.16
C ALA A 189 31.72 -14.62 13.63
N ALA A 190 32.50 -15.23 14.53
CA ALA A 190 32.38 -15.05 15.98
C ALA A 190 33.08 -13.78 16.47
N VAL A 191 32.35 -12.90 17.14
CA VAL A 191 32.88 -11.73 17.87
C VAL A 191 33.31 -12.17 19.27
N ARG A 192 34.54 -11.86 19.65
CA ARG A 192 35.13 -12.27 20.93
C ARG A 192 35.56 -11.06 21.74
N VAL A 193 35.42 -11.14 23.07
CA VAL A 193 35.77 -10.03 23.98
C VAL A 193 37.27 -9.73 23.99
N VAL A 194 38.09 -10.76 23.78
CA VAL A 194 39.55 -10.69 23.68
C VAL A 194 40.06 -11.46 22.45
N PRO A 195 41.24 -11.14 21.90
CA PRO A 195 41.77 -11.71 20.65
C PRO A 195 42.34 -13.14 20.83
N ASP A 196 41.53 -14.05 21.38
CA ASP A 196 41.86 -15.46 21.61
C ASP A 196 40.71 -16.37 21.06
N PRO A 197 40.98 -17.39 20.22
CA PRO A 197 39.95 -18.32 19.76
C PRO A 197 39.26 -19.14 20.86
N ALA A 198 39.83 -19.22 22.07
CA ALA A 198 39.19 -19.83 23.24
C ALA A 198 38.23 -18.88 23.97
N SER A 199 38.26 -17.56 23.69
CA SER A 199 37.30 -16.61 24.24
C SER A 199 35.89 -16.92 23.72
N PRO A 200 34.86 -17.05 24.57
CA PRO A 200 33.48 -17.29 24.13
C PRO A 200 32.99 -16.27 23.09
N SER A 201 32.16 -16.71 22.14
CA SER A 201 31.54 -15.82 21.15
C SER A 201 30.39 -15.06 21.80
N VAL A 202 30.55 -13.75 22.01
CA VAL A 202 29.49 -12.90 22.59
C VAL A 202 28.46 -12.45 21.55
N LEU A 203 28.79 -12.58 20.27
CA LEU A 203 27.90 -12.31 19.15
C LEU A 203 28.40 -13.03 17.90
N ASP A 204 27.56 -13.86 17.27
CA ASP A 204 27.83 -14.38 15.94
C ASP A 204 27.26 -13.43 14.87
N LEU A 205 28.16 -12.89 14.04
CA LEU A 205 27.84 -12.08 12.86
C LEU A 205 27.57 -12.97 11.65
N LEU A 206 26.74 -12.48 10.72
CA LEU A 206 26.35 -13.19 9.50
C LEU A 206 27.07 -12.63 8.26
N GLN A 207 27.16 -13.46 7.21
CA GLN A 207 27.68 -13.04 5.90
C GLN A 207 27.04 -11.73 5.41
N GLY A 208 27.87 -10.80 4.93
CA GLY A 208 27.41 -9.52 4.39
C GLY A 208 27.12 -8.44 5.44
N GLU A 209 27.07 -8.76 6.73
CA GLU A 209 27.00 -7.73 7.79
C GLU A 209 28.29 -6.88 7.81
N VAL A 210 28.15 -5.64 8.26
CA VAL A 210 29.23 -4.63 8.27
C VAL A 210 29.41 -4.05 9.65
N VAL A 211 30.65 -4.01 10.13
CA VAL A 211 31.06 -3.46 11.42
C VAL A 211 31.90 -2.20 11.25
N ASP A 212 31.68 -1.22 12.14
CA ASP A 212 32.52 -0.04 12.29
C ASP A 212 33.79 -0.42 13.07
N THR A 213 34.95 0.00 12.58
CA THR A 213 36.26 -0.49 13.02
C THR A 213 37.01 0.56 13.84
N VAL A 214 37.51 0.13 15.00
CA VAL A 214 38.28 0.96 15.94
C VAL A 214 39.78 0.89 15.67
N GLY A 215 40.26 -0.28 15.25
CA GLY A 215 41.66 -0.56 14.98
C GLY A 215 41.90 -2.02 14.63
N GLN A 216 43.15 -2.37 14.40
CA GLN A 216 43.60 -3.75 14.18
C GLN A 216 44.70 -4.12 15.19
N LEU A 217 44.90 -5.42 15.41
CA LEU A 217 45.89 -5.91 16.35
C LEU A 217 46.45 -7.26 15.86
N ASN A 218 47.78 -7.35 15.69
CA ASN A 218 48.44 -8.64 15.60
C ASN A 218 48.70 -9.15 17.02
N PHE A 219 48.07 -10.26 17.40
CA PHE A 219 48.22 -10.87 18.72
C PHE A 219 48.49 -12.36 18.59
N GLN A 220 49.54 -12.84 19.27
CA GLN A 220 50.01 -14.24 19.21
C GLN A 220 50.17 -14.79 17.77
N GLY A 221 50.60 -13.94 16.82
CA GLY A 221 50.81 -14.31 15.42
C GLY A 221 49.53 -14.42 14.58
N LYS A 222 48.42 -13.81 15.03
CA LYS A 222 47.15 -13.72 14.29
C LYS A 222 46.68 -12.27 14.22
N ASP A 223 46.15 -11.87 13.08
CA ASP A 223 45.58 -10.55 12.87
C ASP A 223 44.09 -10.52 13.26
N TRP A 224 43.73 -9.51 14.04
CA TRP A 224 42.37 -9.27 14.52
C TRP A 224 41.93 -7.84 14.19
N ILE A 225 40.65 -7.68 13.86
CA ILE A 225 40.00 -6.37 13.71
C ILE A 225 39.15 -6.11 14.97
N LYS A 226 39.39 -4.98 15.65
CA LYS A 226 38.55 -4.54 16.77
C LYS A 226 37.36 -3.74 16.24
N ALA A 227 36.18 -4.31 16.34
CA ALA A 227 34.91 -3.72 15.95
C ALA A 227 34.24 -3.00 17.14
N ARG A 228 33.43 -1.99 16.84
CA ARG A 228 32.50 -1.33 17.77
C ARG A 228 31.09 -1.83 17.53
N PHE A 229 30.38 -2.10 18.63
CA PHE A 229 28.97 -2.47 18.64
C PHE A 229 28.20 -1.44 19.47
N ASN A 230 26.91 -1.29 19.18
CA ASN A 230 26.05 -0.46 20.01
C ASN A 230 25.61 -1.25 21.26
N GLY A 231 25.01 -0.52 22.19
CA GLY A 231 24.39 -1.04 23.41
C GLY A 231 23.49 0.06 23.98
N PRO A 232 22.49 -0.28 24.83
CA PRO A 232 21.46 0.67 25.25
C PRO A 232 21.97 1.89 26.05
N GLU A 233 23.08 1.76 26.79
CA GLU A 233 23.69 2.87 27.54
C GLU A 233 25.11 3.24 27.08
N VAL A 234 25.93 2.26 26.71
CA VAL A 234 27.34 2.43 26.34
C VAL A 234 27.73 1.50 25.18
N PRO A 235 28.67 1.90 24.31
CA PRO A 235 29.15 1.04 23.22
C PRO A 235 29.97 -0.14 23.72
N ARG A 236 29.72 -1.32 23.13
CA ARG A 236 30.50 -2.54 23.32
C ARG A 236 31.62 -2.65 22.28
N TYR A 237 32.63 -3.47 22.52
CA TYR A 237 33.74 -3.69 21.59
C TYR A 237 34.16 -5.16 21.56
N GLY A 238 34.56 -5.65 20.39
CA GLY A 238 35.00 -7.05 20.24
C GLY A 238 35.92 -7.27 19.06
N PHE A 239 36.67 -8.37 19.10
CA PHE A 239 37.67 -8.77 18.12
C PHE A 239 37.10 -9.83 17.17
N ILE A 240 37.38 -9.65 15.88
CA ILE A 240 37.00 -10.56 14.79
C ILE A 240 38.30 -10.97 14.06
N PRO A 241 38.51 -12.25 13.71
CA PRO A 241 39.70 -12.65 12.94
C PRO A 241 39.76 -11.94 11.59
N ALA A 242 40.90 -11.39 11.20
CA ALA A 242 41.02 -10.60 9.96
C ALA A 242 40.73 -11.40 8.68
N ASN A 243 40.92 -12.72 8.70
CA ASN A 243 40.60 -13.63 7.60
C ASN A 243 39.08 -13.86 7.40
N ASP A 244 38.25 -13.41 8.33
CA ASP A 244 36.80 -13.62 8.34
C ASP A 244 36.05 -12.38 7.79
N VAL A 245 36.80 -11.32 7.46
CA VAL A 245 36.30 -10.00 7.05
C VAL A 245 37.03 -9.42 5.85
N LYS A 246 36.40 -8.47 5.16
CA LYS A 246 36.93 -7.72 4.02
C LYS A 246 36.81 -6.22 4.28
N ALA A 247 37.92 -5.49 4.15
CA ALA A 247 37.92 -4.03 4.22
C ALA A 247 37.04 -3.43 3.10
N LEU A 248 36.19 -2.47 3.46
CA LEU A 248 35.33 -1.74 2.52
C LEU A 248 35.95 -0.38 2.17
N THR A 249 35.73 0.09 0.95
CA THR A 249 35.92 1.49 0.57
C THR A 249 34.67 2.01 -0.14
N ALA A 250 34.42 3.32 -0.09
CA ALA A 250 33.25 3.93 -0.74
C ALA A 250 33.19 3.70 -2.27
N ALA A 251 34.32 3.36 -2.90
CA ALA A 251 34.42 3.10 -4.33
C ALA A 251 34.42 1.61 -4.73
N SER A 252 34.30 0.67 -3.76
CA SER A 252 34.52 -0.78 -4.01
C SER A 252 33.26 -1.65 -4.13
N VAL A 253 32.05 -1.09 -3.98
CA VAL A 253 30.80 -1.85 -4.05
C VAL A 253 30.27 -1.84 -5.49
N ASN A 254 30.36 -2.97 -6.19
CA ASN A 254 29.71 -3.12 -7.49
C ASN A 254 28.24 -3.52 -7.30
N GLU A 255 27.36 -2.53 -7.44
CA GLU A 255 25.90 -2.67 -7.37
C GLU A 255 25.30 -3.43 -8.57
N SER A 256 25.96 -3.39 -9.74
CA SER A 256 25.40 -3.88 -11.01
C SER A 256 25.58 -5.38 -11.24
N VAL A 257 26.19 -6.09 -10.30
CA VAL A 257 26.42 -7.54 -10.34
C VAL A 257 26.18 -8.12 -8.94
N VAL A 258 25.46 -9.25 -8.86
CA VAL A 258 25.29 -10.02 -7.62
C VAL A 258 25.73 -11.46 -7.88
N ALA A 259 26.82 -11.90 -7.25
CA ALA A 259 27.28 -13.28 -7.35
C ALA A 259 26.56 -14.19 -6.33
N VAL A 260 26.34 -15.46 -6.69
CA VAL A 260 25.55 -16.42 -5.86
C VAL A 260 26.16 -16.62 -4.47
N ASP A 261 27.49 -16.58 -4.38
CA ASP A 261 28.27 -16.76 -3.16
C ASP A 261 28.19 -15.54 -2.22
N GLU A 262 27.99 -14.33 -2.75
CA GLU A 262 27.82 -13.10 -1.96
C GLU A 262 26.47 -13.02 -1.22
N ILE A 263 25.44 -13.74 -1.69
CA ILE A 263 24.07 -13.64 -1.15
C ILE A 263 23.97 -14.42 0.17
N PRO A 264 23.53 -13.82 1.28
CA PRO A 264 23.37 -14.55 2.55
C PRO A 264 22.40 -15.73 2.46
N LYS A 265 22.63 -16.77 3.27
CA LYS A 265 21.73 -17.95 3.36
C LYS A 265 20.50 -17.73 4.24
N LYS A 266 20.48 -16.70 5.09
CA LYS A 266 19.40 -16.35 6.02
C LYS A 266 19.42 -14.85 6.32
N ILE A 267 18.28 -14.28 6.72
CA ILE A 267 18.21 -12.92 7.28
C ILE A 267 18.19 -13.02 8.81
N ARG A 268 18.93 -12.14 9.52
CA ARG A 268 18.99 -12.12 10.99
C ARG A 268 17.59 -11.97 11.59
N SER A 269 17.33 -12.68 12.70
CA SER A 269 16.07 -12.65 13.46
C SER A 269 14.80 -12.94 12.63
N SER A 270 14.95 -13.56 11.46
CA SER A 270 13.85 -13.94 10.58
C SER A 270 13.67 -15.45 10.52
N ARG A 271 12.49 -15.87 10.06
CA ARG A 271 12.16 -17.25 9.70
C ARG A 271 12.78 -17.74 8.36
N TYR A 272 13.46 -16.86 7.60
CA TYR A 272 13.84 -17.16 6.22
C TYR A 272 15.22 -17.80 6.08
N VAL A 273 15.25 -18.95 5.39
CA VAL A 273 16.46 -19.64 4.94
C VAL A 273 16.34 -19.86 3.44
N PHE A 274 17.33 -19.40 2.67
CA PHE A 274 17.28 -19.34 1.22
C PHE A 274 17.98 -20.55 0.60
N SER A 275 17.26 -21.30 -0.25
CA SER A 275 17.82 -22.48 -0.90
C SER A 275 18.91 -22.10 -1.92
N PRO A 276 19.72 -23.08 -2.39
CA PRO A 276 20.61 -22.84 -3.53
C PRO A 276 19.88 -22.36 -4.79
N ALA A 277 18.63 -22.76 -5.00
CA ALA A 277 17.81 -22.33 -6.12
C ALA A 277 17.34 -20.86 -5.96
N ASP A 278 16.95 -20.46 -4.75
CA ASP A 278 16.58 -19.06 -4.47
C ASP A 278 17.79 -18.14 -4.55
N ARG A 279 18.94 -18.52 -3.98
CA ARG A 279 20.20 -17.77 -4.14
C ARG A 279 20.63 -17.67 -5.61
N GLN A 280 20.41 -18.73 -6.41
CA GLN A 280 20.64 -18.68 -7.85
C GLN A 280 19.67 -17.74 -8.57
N LYS A 281 18.39 -17.69 -8.17
CA LYS A 281 17.37 -16.79 -8.72
C LYS A 281 17.66 -15.33 -8.36
N LEU A 282 18.00 -15.08 -7.10
CA LEU A 282 18.45 -13.79 -6.56
C LEU A 282 19.72 -13.27 -7.26
N SER A 283 20.66 -14.15 -7.63
CA SER A 283 21.86 -13.76 -8.41
C SER A 283 21.54 -13.46 -9.89
N GLN A 284 20.50 -14.07 -10.46
CA GLN A 284 20.09 -13.83 -11.86
C GLN A 284 19.21 -12.58 -12.03
N ASN A 285 18.26 -12.36 -11.11
CA ASN A 285 17.25 -11.31 -11.19
C ASN A 285 17.55 -10.12 -10.26
N GLY A 286 18.32 -10.33 -9.19
CA GLY A 286 18.46 -9.40 -8.05
C GLY A 286 17.28 -9.44 -7.07
N PHE A 287 16.16 -10.10 -7.44
CA PHE A 287 14.97 -10.27 -6.59
C PHE A 287 14.16 -11.52 -7.00
N TYR A 288 13.24 -11.94 -6.14
CA TYR A 288 12.08 -12.74 -6.54
C TYR A 288 10.85 -12.41 -5.70
N ILE A 289 9.68 -12.82 -6.19
CA ILE A 289 8.40 -12.68 -5.50
C ILE A 289 7.88 -14.07 -5.12
N ALA A 290 7.37 -14.18 -3.89
CA ALA A 290 6.73 -15.36 -3.33
C ALA A 290 5.27 -15.03 -2.96
N PRO A 291 4.30 -15.93 -3.25
CA PRO A 291 2.94 -15.76 -2.77
C PRO A 291 2.91 -15.84 -1.23
N MET A 292 1.93 -15.16 -0.63
CA MET A 292 1.64 -15.30 0.79
C MET A 292 0.30 -16.01 1.00
N PRO A 293 0.13 -16.78 2.09
CA PRO A 293 -1.21 -17.06 2.59
C PRO A 293 -1.87 -15.72 3.00
N PRO A 294 -3.19 -15.57 2.88
CA PRO A 294 -3.87 -14.39 3.40
C PRO A 294 -3.70 -14.29 4.92
N SER A 295 -3.60 -13.07 5.46
CA SER A 295 -3.42 -12.89 6.90
C SER A 295 -4.65 -13.35 7.69
N GLN A 296 -4.41 -13.88 8.90
CA GLN A 296 -5.46 -14.24 9.85
C GLN A 296 -5.91 -13.06 10.73
N ARG A 297 -5.18 -11.94 10.70
CA ARG A 297 -5.49 -10.71 11.41
C ARG A 297 -5.05 -9.52 10.57
N ILE A 298 -5.89 -8.50 10.49
CA ILE A 298 -5.62 -7.23 9.84
C ILE A 298 -6.06 -6.16 10.85
N ASP A 299 -5.16 -5.24 11.19
CA ASP A 299 -5.37 -4.17 12.17
C ASP A 299 -5.48 -2.79 11.50
N VAL A 300 -4.94 -2.64 10.28
CA VAL A 300 -4.94 -1.42 9.46
C VAL A 300 -5.35 -1.72 8.00
N ASP A 301 -4.60 -2.61 7.35
CA ASP A 301 -4.72 -2.98 5.93
C ASP A 301 -3.74 -4.13 5.65
N ASP A 302 -4.06 -5.13 4.82
CA ASP A 302 -3.19 -6.30 4.68
C ASP A 302 -1.86 -6.06 3.94
N LEU A 303 -1.71 -5.02 3.11
CA LEU A 303 -0.40 -4.63 2.58
C LEU A 303 0.40 -3.82 3.61
N ALA A 304 -0.23 -2.91 4.35
CA ALA A 304 0.44 -2.12 5.38
C ALA A 304 0.89 -3.01 6.56
N ASP A 305 -0.01 -3.84 7.10
CA ASP A 305 0.27 -4.74 8.22
C ASP A 305 1.31 -5.81 7.88
N SER A 306 1.48 -6.15 6.59
CA SER A 306 2.57 -7.03 6.14
C SER A 306 3.95 -6.49 6.52
N TYR A 307 4.13 -5.16 6.60
CA TYR A 307 5.39 -4.56 7.07
C TYR A 307 5.59 -4.68 8.59
N SER A 308 4.51 -4.74 9.36
CA SER A 308 4.52 -4.94 10.82
C SER A 308 4.84 -6.40 11.22
N ASP A 309 4.46 -7.37 10.39
CA ASP A 309 4.56 -8.81 10.66
C ASP A 309 5.96 -9.43 10.37
N GLU A 310 6.96 -8.60 10.02
CA GLU A 310 8.30 -9.03 9.59
C GLU A 310 9.40 -8.77 10.62
N SER A 311 9.61 -9.73 11.53
CA SER A 311 10.64 -9.73 12.59
C SER A 311 12.09 -9.53 12.11
N SER A 312 12.35 -9.51 10.80
CA SER A 312 13.66 -9.32 10.19
C SER A 312 14.27 -7.94 10.40
N HIS A 313 13.44 -6.89 10.52
CA HIS A 313 13.85 -5.48 10.54
C HIS A 313 14.74 -5.03 9.35
N GLN A 314 14.92 -5.86 8.31
CA GLN A 314 15.66 -5.56 7.08
C GLN A 314 14.66 -5.25 5.95
N ILE A 315 13.92 -4.17 6.14
CA ILE A 315 12.75 -3.82 5.32
C ILE A 315 13.17 -3.25 3.95
N PHE A 316 12.51 -3.68 2.88
CA PHE A 316 12.53 -3.04 1.56
C PHE A 316 11.22 -2.27 1.36
N ILE A 317 11.27 -0.95 1.45
CA ILE A 317 10.07 -0.11 1.30
C ILE A 317 9.78 0.03 -0.19
N THR A 318 8.68 -0.54 -0.65
CA THR A 318 8.28 -0.52 -2.06
C THR A 318 7.55 0.78 -2.42
N SER A 319 7.56 1.10 -3.71
CA SER A 319 6.64 2.07 -4.32
C SER A 319 5.19 1.66 -4.06
N ASP A 320 4.93 0.35 -4.09
CA ASP A 320 3.63 -0.29 -3.89
C ASP A 320 3.02 0.09 -2.52
N LEU A 321 3.80 0.11 -1.42
CA LEU A 321 3.30 0.59 -0.11
C LEU A 321 2.84 2.05 -0.15
N PHE A 322 3.62 2.92 -0.81
CA PHE A 322 3.32 4.36 -0.90
C PHE A 322 2.15 4.65 -1.85
N LEU A 323 2.03 3.91 -2.95
CA LEU A 323 0.91 4.00 -3.88
C LEU A 323 -0.37 3.51 -3.20
N HIS A 324 -0.34 2.33 -2.58
CA HIS A 324 -1.49 1.79 -1.88
C HIS A 324 -1.92 2.67 -0.72
N SER A 325 -0.97 3.21 0.06
CA SER A 325 -1.28 4.16 1.14
C SER A 325 -1.84 5.48 0.61
N PHE A 326 -1.44 5.93 -0.59
CA PHE A 326 -2.05 7.11 -1.21
C PHE A 326 -3.47 6.82 -1.69
N HIS A 327 -3.70 5.65 -2.30
CA HIS A 327 -5.02 5.09 -2.61
C HIS A 327 -5.89 4.93 -1.35
N LEU A 328 -5.35 4.40 -0.25
CA LEU A 328 -6.04 4.26 1.04
C LEU A 328 -6.21 5.59 1.78
N ILE A 329 -5.72 6.70 1.22
CA ILE A 329 -6.05 8.08 1.61
C ILE A 329 -6.67 8.79 0.39
N PHE A 330 -7.13 8.09 -0.66
CA PHE A 330 -7.80 8.66 -1.85
C PHE A 330 -9.09 7.94 -2.34
N ASP A 331 -9.22 6.61 -2.31
CA ASP A 331 -10.48 5.89 -1.91
C ASP A 331 -10.82 6.19 -0.45
N ARG A 332 -9.84 6.77 0.24
CA ARG A 332 -10.09 7.57 1.42
C ARG A 332 -9.74 9.05 1.21
N MET A 333 -10.24 9.67 0.11
CA MET A 333 -10.46 11.14 -0.13
C MET A 333 -11.59 11.47 -1.16
N LEU A 334 -12.82 10.97 -0.96
CA LEU A 334 -14.12 11.53 -1.39
C LEU A 334 -15.50 11.01 -0.76
N GLN A 335 -15.67 9.94 0.09
CA GLN A 335 -16.96 9.35 0.64
C GLN A 335 -17.61 10.32 1.62
N ASP A 336 -16.92 10.76 2.67
CA ASP A 336 -17.31 11.85 3.58
C ASP A 336 -17.42 13.20 2.83
N ILE A 337 -16.72 13.45 1.71
CA ILE A 337 -17.11 14.51 0.74
C ILE A 337 -18.45 14.18 0.05
N GLU A 338 -18.68 12.95 -0.41
CA GLU A 338 -19.91 12.50 -1.07
C GLU A 338 -21.11 12.54 -0.11
N GLU A 339 -20.92 12.15 1.15
CA GLU A 339 -21.94 12.02 2.19
C GLU A 339 -22.21 13.37 2.87
N GLN A 340 -21.16 14.11 3.29
CA GLN A 340 -21.32 15.38 4.03
C GLN A 340 -21.45 16.60 3.11
N LYS A 341 -20.94 16.56 1.87
CA LYS A 341 -20.88 17.74 0.97
C LYS A 341 -21.66 17.57 -0.33
N LEU A 342 -21.39 16.52 -1.14
CA LEU A 342 -21.96 16.40 -2.49
C LEU A 342 -23.39 15.85 -2.48
N LEU A 343 -23.73 14.81 -1.72
CA LEU A 343 -25.08 14.23 -1.64
C LEU A 343 -26.12 15.25 -1.17
N PRO A 344 -25.90 16.02 -0.07
CA PRO A 344 -26.80 17.11 0.29
C PRO A 344 -26.96 18.12 -0.85
N ALA A 345 -25.86 18.50 -1.52
CA ALA A 345 -25.91 19.46 -2.62
C ALA A 345 -26.67 18.93 -3.86
N VAL A 346 -26.41 17.70 -4.33
CA VAL A 346 -27.12 17.16 -5.50
C VAL A 346 -28.56 16.78 -5.19
N SER A 347 -28.88 16.43 -3.95
CA SER A 347 -30.25 16.21 -3.48
C SER A 347 -31.04 17.52 -3.47
N ASP A 348 -30.56 18.56 -2.75
CA ASP A 348 -31.16 19.89 -2.73
C ASP A 348 -31.39 20.43 -4.16
N MET A 349 -30.36 20.32 -5.01
CA MET A 349 -30.41 20.77 -6.39
C MET A 349 -31.42 19.98 -7.22
N ALA A 350 -31.48 18.66 -7.11
CA ALA A 350 -32.45 17.84 -7.85
C ALA A 350 -33.89 18.16 -7.42
N GLU A 351 -34.15 18.36 -6.12
CA GLU A 351 -35.48 18.76 -5.62
C GLU A 351 -35.88 20.16 -6.12
N ALA A 352 -34.97 21.14 -6.04
CA ALA A 352 -35.20 22.49 -6.53
C ALA A 352 -35.46 22.55 -8.04
N LEU A 353 -34.71 21.78 -8.83
CA LEU A 353 -34.89 21.66 -10.29
C LEU A 353 -36.20 20.94 -10.65
N ALA A 354 -36.59 19.90 -9.91
CA ALA A 354 -37.88 19.23 -10.10
C ALA A 354 -39.05 20.18 -9.80
N ALA A 355 -38.98 20.95 -8.70
CA ALA A 355 -40.00 21.94 -8.35
C ALA A 355 -40.06 23.11 -9.35
N ALA A 356 -38.92 23.58 -9.86
CA ALA A 356 -38.87 24.58 -10.91
C ALA A 356 -39.47 24.07 -12.21
N ALA A 357 -39.07 22.87 -12.66
CA ALA A 357 -39.65 22.22 -13.84
C ALA A 357 -41.16 22.05 -13.70
N GLU A 358 -41.67 21.59 -12.55
CA GLU A 358 -43.11 21.43 -12.33
C GLU A 358 -43.87 22.76 -12.44
N LYS A 359 -43.31 23.82 -11.84
CA LYS A 359 -43.86 25.17 -11.94
C LYS A 359 -43.91 25.67 -13.38
N GLN A 360 -42.88 25.41 -14.20
CA GLN A 360 -42.89 25.77 -15.62
C GLN A 360 -43.90 24.92 -16.41
N THR A 361 -43.96 23.60 -16.21
CA THR A 361 -44.93 22.71 -16.86
C THR A 361 -46.38 23.14 -16.57
N ARG A 362 -46.71 23.44 -15.31
CA ARG A 362 -48.04 23.96 -14.90
C ARG A 362 -48.36 25.35 -15.48
N SER A 363 -47.34 26.12 -15.88
CA SER A 363 -47.49 27.48 -16.44
C SER A 363 -47.49 27.50 -17.98
N ALA A 364 -46.99 26.43 -18.63
CA ALA A 364 -46.95 26.30 -20.08
C ALA A 364 -48.37 26.05 -20.63
N ALA A 365 -48.86 26.96 -21.46
CA ALA A 365 -50.20 26.85 -22.03
C ALA A 365 -50.30 25.64 -23.00
N PRO A 366 -51.43 24.90 -23.02
CA PRO A 366 -51.67 23.79 -23.96
C PRO A 366 -51.60 24.17 -25.45
N SER A 367 -51.56 25.47 -25.77
CA SER A 367 -51.33 26.01 -27.12
C SER A 367 -49.89 25.84 -27.63
N SER A 368 -48.97 25.25 -26.87
CA SER A 368 -47.63 24.89 -27.34
C SER A 368 -47.21 23.49 -26.87
N PRO A 369 -47.83 22.41 -27.41
CA PRO A 369 -47.66 21.05 -26.91
C PRO A 369 -46.20 20.60 -26.81
N ALA A 370 -45.37 20.88 -27.82
CA ALA A 370 -43.96 20.49 -27.82
C ALA A 370 -43.16 21.07 -26.64
N VAL A 371 -43.48 22.30 -26.21
CA VAL A 371 -42.81 22.96 -25.07
C VAL A 371 -43.28 22.37 -23.75
N HIS A 372 -44.57 22.09 -23.60
CA HIS A 372 -45.11 21.37 -22.44
C HIS A 372 -44.53 19.95 -22.33
N ASP A 373 -44.40 19.25 -23.47
CA ASP A 373 -43.80 17.91 -23.56
C ASP A 373 -42.30 17.88 -23.22
N ALA A 374 -41.56 18.93 -23.59
CA ALA A 374 -40.17 19.11 -23.19
C ALA A 374 -40.05 19.32 -21.68
N LEU A 375 -40.85 20.24 -21.12
CA LEU A 375 -40.87 20.51 -19.67
C LEU A 375 -41.34 19.31 -18.83
N LEU A 376 -42.25 18.47 -19.34
CA LEU A 376 -42.56 17.16 -18.73
C LEU A 376 -41.37 16.20 -18.71
N SER A 377 -40.49 16.28 -19.71
CA SER A 377 -39.29 15.44 -19.79
C SER A 377 -38.23 15.90 -18.78
N ASP A 378 -38.02 17.22 -18.64
CA ASP A 378 -37.18 17.81 -17.59
C ASP A 378 -37.71 17.51 -16.19
N LEU A 379 -39.03 17.67 -15.99
CA LEU A 379 -39.71 17.37 -14.73
C LEU A 379 -39.49 15.92 -14.31
N LEU A 380 -39.64 14.97 -15.23
CA LEU A 380 -39.38 13.56 -14.94
C LEU A 380 -37.90 13.27 -14.70
N TYR A 381 -36.99 13.87 -15.49
CA TYR A 381 -35.54 13.71 -15.33
C TYR A 381 -35.07 14.10 -13.93
N PHE A 382 -35.50 15.26 -13.43
CA PHE A 382 -35.17 15.73 -12.09
C PHE A 382 -35.97 15.02 -11.00
N SER A 383 -37.23 14.64 -11.24
CA SER A 383 -38.03 13.90 -10.25
C SER A 383 -37.48 12.48 -9.99
N VAL A 384 -36.90 11.83 -11.00
CA VAL A 384 -36.17 10.56 -10.81
C VAL A 384 -34.89 10.80 -10.01
N ALA A 385 -34.09 11.80 -10.39
CA ALA A 385 -32.85 12.13 -9.66
C ALA A 385 -33.12 12.45 -8.18
N ALA A 386 -34.07 13.34 -7.89
CA ALA A 386 -34.49 13.68 -6.54
C ALA A 386 -34.98 12.46 -5.74
N ARG A 387 -35.68 11.53 -6.39
CA ARG A 387 -36.15 10.28 -5.77
C ARG A 387 -35.04 9.23 -5.56
N LEU A 388 -33.92 9.35 -6.25
CA LEU A 388 -32.72 8.50 -6.06
C LEU A 388 -31.82 9.05 -4.94
N PHE A 389 -31.64 10.37 -4.86
CA PHE A 389 -30.88 11.02 -3.79
C PHE A 389 -31.66 11.09 -2.46
N ASN A 390 -32.98 11.28 -2.51
CA ASN A 390 -33.85 11.33 -1.34
C ASN A 390 -34.99 10.30 -1.45
N SER A 391 -34.92 9.24 -0.64
CA SER A 391 -35.95 8.18 -0.59
C SER A 391 -37.31 8.63 -0.05
N GLU A 392 -37.45 9.86 0.44
CA GLU A 392 -38.71 10.46 0.90
C GLU A 392 -39.27 11.50 -0.09
N PHE A 393 -38.54 11.86 -1.15
CA PHE A 393 -39.01 12.82 -2.16
C PHE A 393 -40.31 12.35 -2.82
N LYS A 394 -41.29 13.27 -2.95
CA LYS A 394 -42.64 12.95 -3.45
C LYS A 394 -42.77 13.29 -4.92
N VAL A 395 -42.62 12.28 -5.77
CA VAL A 395 -42.70 12.44 -7.23
C VAL A 395 -44.04 13.09 -7.67
N PRO A 396 -43.98 14.21 -8.41
CA PRO A 396 -45.16 14.90 -8.98
C PRO A 396 -46.08 13.99 -9.80
N GLU A 397 -47.38 14.18 -9.63
CA GLU A 397 -48.41 13.27 -10.17
C GLU A 397 -48.37 13.15 -11.70
N ALA A 398 -48.05 14.24 -12.39
CA ALA A 398 -47.96 14.29 -13.86
C ALA A 398 -46.90 13.34 -14.46
N VAL A 399 -45.89 12.94 -13.67
CA VAL A 399 -44.78 12.08 -14.14
C VAL A 399 -44.62 10.79 -13.33
N ARG A 400 -45.32 10.64 -12.20
CA ARG A 400 -45.19 9.52 -11.27
C ARG A 400 -45.25 8.13 -11.91
N PRO A 401 -46.23 7.80 -12.80
CA PRO A 401 -46.31 6.46 -13.39
C PRO A 401 -45.11 6.10 -14.27
N GLN A 402 -44.41 7.10 -14.82
CA GLN A 402 -43.21 6.89 -15.62
C GLN A 402 -41.96 6.82 -14.73
N ALA A 403 -41.89 7.63 -13.68
CA ALA A 403 -40.82 7.60 -12.69
C ALA A 403 -40.76 6.25 -11.96
N GLU A 404 -41.89 5.73 -11.50
CA GLU A 404 -41.95 4.46 -10.76
C GLU A 404 -41.41 3.27 -11.56
N VAL A 405 -41.63 3.25 -12.89
CA VAL A 405 -41.05 2.25 -13.80
C VAL A 405 -39.53 2.41 -13.93
N ILE A 406 -39.03 3.63 -14.15
CA ILE A 406 -37.57 3.89 -14.19
C ILE A 406 -36.91 3.45 -12.89
N LEU A 407 -37.48 3.86 -11.76
CA LEU A 407 -36.95 3.57 -10.43
C LEU A 407 -36.92 2.07 -10.16
N ALA A 408 -37.94 1.31 -10.59
CA ALA A 408 -37.93 -0.15 -10.48
C ALA A 408 -36.77 -0.81 -11.24
N HIS A 409 -36.46 -0.35 -12.46
CA HIS A 409 -35.33 -0.87 -13.25
C HIS A 409 -33.96 -0.45 -12.70
N ILE A 410 -33.82 0.78 -12.19
CA ILE A 410 -32.60 1.23 -11.50
C ILE A 410 -32.39 0.46 -10.19
N GLN A 411 -33.46 0.16 -9.45
CA GLN A 411 -33.41 -0.63 -8.23
C GLN A 411 -33.08 -2.10 -8.51
N SER A 412 -33.57 -2.68 -9.62
CA SER A 412 -33.28 -4.06 -10.01
C SER A 412 -31.89 -4.26 -10.62
N ALA A 413 -31.27 -3.19 -11.14
CA ALA A 413 -29.89 -3.19 -11.67
C ALA A 413 -29.58 -4.31 -12.68
N SER A 414 -30.57 -4.68 -13.50
CA SER A 414 -30.56 -5.91 -14.29
C SER A 414 -31.25 -5.74 -15.64
N GLY A 415 -30.75 -6.44 -16.66
CA GLY A 415 -31.27 -6.43 -18.02
C GLY A 415 -30.43 -7.29 -18.96
N GLU A 416 -30.92 -7.51 -20.17
CA GLU A 416 -30.17 -8.16 -21.25
C GLU A 416 -29.12 -7.21 -21.85
N LEU A 417 -28.01 -7.75 -22.34
CA LEU A 417 -27.04 -7.04 -23.18
C LEU A 417 -27.07 -7.64 -24.59
N PRO A 418 -27.27 -6.84 -25.66
CA PRO A 418 -27.63 -5.41 -25.66
C PRO A 418 -29.09 -5.19 -25.22
N SER A 419 -29.35 -4.08 -24.51
CA SER A 419 -30.65 -3.81 -23.89
C SER A 419 -31.77 -3.68 -24.91
N GLN A 420 -32.96 -4.21 -24.61
CA GLN A 420 -34.16 -4.08 -25.46
C GLN A 420 -35.06 -2.90 -25.05
N GLN A 421 -34.79 -2.25 -23.91
CA GLN A 421 -35.71 -1.30 -23.30
C GLN A 421 -35.43 0.13 -23.76
N ASN A 422 -36.33 0.69 -24.57
CA ASN A 422 -36.42 2.13 -24.83
C ASN A 422 -37.31 2.75 -23.74
N PHE A 423 -36.85 3.83 -23.11
CA PHE A 423 -37.66 4.62 -22.19
C PHE A 423 -37.53 6.11 -22.50
N LEU A 424 -38.65 6.84 -22.39
CA LEU A 424 -38.78 8.26 -22.74
C LEU A 424 -38.45 8.63 -24.20
N GLY A 425 -38.27 7.67 -25.12
CA GLY A 425 -37.81 7.95 -26.48
C GLY A 425 -36.32 8.28 -26.56
N PHE A 426 -35.56 7.98 -25.51
CA PHE A 426 -34.10 7.88 -25.51
C PHE A 426 -33.72 6.43 -25.86
N ASP A 427 -32.51 6.22 -26.38
CA ASP A 427 -32.05 4.90 -26.79
C ASP A 427 -31.88 3.89 -25.63
N LYS A 428 -31.65 2.63 -26.03
CA LYS A 428 -31.50 1.44 -25.20
C LYS A 428 -30.54 1.68 -24.01
N GLU A 429 -31.08 1.67 -22.79
CA GLU A 429 -30.31 1.87 -21.55
C GLU A 429 -29.75 0.56 -20.99
N ASP A 430 -28.50 0.59 -20.55
CA ASP A 430 -27.86 -0.51 -19.84
C ASP A 430 -28.12 -0.38 -18.32
N PHE A 431 -29.19 -1.03 -17.84
CA PHE A 431 -29.53 -1.01 -16.43
C PHE A 431 -28.53 -1.76 -15.52
N THR A 432 -27.62 -2.57 -16.07
CA THR A 432 -26.56 -3.22 -15.27
C THR A 432 -25.58 -2.21 -14.66
N GLN A 433 -25.48 -1.02 -15.27
CA GLN A 433 -24.63 0.08 -14.79
C GLN A 433 -25.04 0.59 -13.40
N TYR A 434 -26.32 0.45 -13.04
CA TYR A 434 -26.87 0.87 -11.75
C TYR A 434 -26.69 -0.21 -10.66
N LYS A 435 -25.96 -1.30 -10.93
CA LYS A 435 -25.42 -2.19 -9.89
C LYS A 435 -24.40 -1.39 -9.09
N VAL A 436 -24.74 -1.12 -7.84
CA VAL A 436 -23.83 -0.55 -6.85
C VAL A 436 -22.66 -1.52 -6.66
N ARG A 437 -21.43 -0.99 -6.60
CA ARG A 437 -20.16 -1.72 -6.53
C ARG A 437 -19.07 -0.77 -6.03
N GLY A 438 -17.90 -1.29 -5.65
CA GLY A 438 -16.90 -0.49 -4.93
C GLY A 438 -17.36 -0.16 -3.50
N HIS A 439 -16.73 0.84 -2.90
CA HIS A 439 -17.12 1.40 -1.59
C HIS A 439 -18.58 1.85 -1.51
N TYR A 440 -19.29 2.08 -2.63
CA TYR A 440 -20.71 2.42 -2.61
C TYR A 440 -21.61 1.36 -1.98
N GLU A 441 -21.14 0.12 -1.82
CA GLU A 441 -21.91 -0.91 -1.10
C GLU A 441 -21.95 -0.67 0.44
N LYS A 442 -21.02 0.13 1.00
CA LYS A 442 -20.82 0.34 2.45
C LYS A 442 -22.07 0.83 3.20
N ASN A 443 -22.75 1.87 2.71
CA ASN A 443 -23.90 2.47 3.40
C ASN A 443 -24.99 2.97 2.44
N ASP A 444 -26.16 3.32 2.97
CA ASP A 444 -27.33 3.65 2.14
C ASP A 444 -27.28 5.06 1.53
N ALA A 445 -26.50 5.99 2.11
CA ALA A 445 -26.28 7.32 1.55
C ALA A 445 -25.42 7.21 0.27
N LEU A 446 -24.34 6.43 0.30
CA LEU A 446 -23.52 6.12 -0.87
C LEU A 446 -24.31 5.37 -1.96
N LYS A 447 -25.20 4.42 -1.59
CA LYS A 447 -26.10 3.74 -2.56
C LYS A 447 -27.06 4.71 -3.26
N GLN A 448 -27.56 5.71 -2.54
CA GLN A 448 -28.41 6.78 -3.08
C GLN A 448 -27.60 7.70 -4.01
N TYR A 449 -26.44 8.18 -3.55
CA TYR A 449 -25.53 9.02 -4.32
C TYR A 449 -25.11 8.35 -5.64
N PHE A 450 -24.60 7.12 -5.57
CA PHE A 450 -24.18 6.35 -6.74
C PHE A 450 -25.27 6.28 -7.81
N ARG A 451 -26.50 5.91 -7.43
CA ARG A 451 -27.60 5.74 -8.39
C ARG A 451 -28.08 7.06 -8.97
N GLY A 452 -28.20 8.11 -8.17
CA GLY A 452 -28.62 9.44 -8.64
C GLY A 452 -27.57 10.10 -9.55
N MET A 453 -26.28 9.95 -9.23
CA MET A 453 -25.19 10.46 -10.06
C MET A 453 -24.95 9.61 -11.30
N MET A 454 -25.13 8.29 -11.26
CA MET A 454 -25.14 7.45 -12.47
C MET A 454 -26.31 7.81 -13.40
N TRP A 455 -27.47 8.18 -12.85
CA TRP A 455 -28.58 8.74 -13.63
C TRP A 455 -28.17 10.06 -14.31
N PHE A 456 -27.70 11.07 -13.57
CA PHE A 456 -27.22 12.34 -14.15
C PHE A 456 -26.04 12.18 -15.13
N GLY A 457 -25.15 11.23 -14.87
CA GLY A 457 -23.91 11.01 -15.63
C GLY A 457 -24.10 10.22 -16.92
N ARG A 458 -25.09 9.32 -16.97
CA ARG A 458 -25.41 8.51 -18.16
C ARG A 458 -26.50 9.13 -19.02
N ARG A 459 -27.58 9.64 -18.42
CA ARG A 459 -28.77 10.09 -19.16
C ARG A 459 -28.51 11.37 -19.92
N ASN A 460 -28.66 11.27 -21.24
CA ASN A 460 -28.17 12.21 -22.23
C ASN A 460 -29.32 12.73 -23.10
N PHE A 461 -29.55 14.05 -23.09
CA PHE A 461 -30.51 14.73 -23.95
C PHE A 461 -29.97 14.81 -25.39
N LEU A 462 -30.28 13.78 -26.19
CA LEU A 462 -29.69 13.55 -27.51
C LEU A 462 -30.02 14.70 -28.47
N LEU A 463 -28.97 15.25 -29.09
CA LEU A 463 -29.05 16.27 -30.14
C LEU A 463 -29.73 15.74 -31.41
N SER A 464 -29.72 14.42 -31.61
CA SER A 464 -30.46 13.75 -32.68
C SER A 464 -31.98 13.86 -32.52
N ASN A 465 -32.49 13.93 -31.28
CA ASN A 465 -33.92 13.95 -30.96
C ASN A 465 -34.41 15.38 -30.68
N ASP A 466 -35.40 15.86 -31.45
CA ASP A 466 -35.89 17.24 -31.36
C ASP A 466 -36.57 17.58 -30.03
N LYS A 467 -37.30 16.63 -29.42
CA LYS A 467 -37.96 16.82 -28.11
C LYS A 467 -36.93 16.90 -26.98
N GLN A 468 -35.89 16.07 -27.02
CA GLN A 468 -34.80 16.10 -26.04
C GLN A 468 -33.91 17.35 -26.22
N THR A 469 -33.67 17.76 -27.47
CA THR A 469 -32.98 19.02 -27.79
C THR A 469 -33.76 20.21 -27.24
N LEU A 470 -35.10 20.25 -27.39
CA LEU A 470 -35.95 21.32 -26.87
C LEU A 470 -35.95 21.38 -25.33
N ALA A 471 -35.96 20.23 -24.65
CA ALA A 471 -35.80 20.15 -23.20
C ALA A 471 -34.44 20.71 -22.76
N ALA A 472 -33.35 20.26 -23.38
CA ALA A 472 -32.01 20.76 -23.07
C ALA A 472 -31.78 22.24 -23.41
N ILE A 473 -32.51 22.82 -24.38
CA ILE A 473 -32.55 24.27 -24.64
C ILE A 473 -33.15 25.05 -23.45
N LEU A 474 -34.13 24.47 -22.75
CA LEU A 474 -34.83 25.06 -21.61
C LEU A 474 -34.09 24.86 -20.27
N LEU A 475 -33.25 23.82 -20.14
CA LEU A 475 -32.51 23.52 -18.90
C LEU A 475 -31.77 24.72 -18.26
N PRO A 476 -31.05 25.60 -18.99
CA PRO A 476 -30.41 26.77 -18.38
C PRO A 476 -31.39 27.71 -17.66
N TYR A 477 -32.61 27.87 -18.19
CA TYR A 477 -33.67 28.66 -17.57
C TYR A 477 -34.30 27.96 -16.35
N ILE A 478 -34.40 26.62 -16.36
CA ILE A 478 -34.80 25.85 -15.18
C ILE A 478 -33.77 26.01 -14.05
N VAL A 479 -32.47 25.90 -14.36
CA VAL A 479 -31.36 26.07 -13.39
C VAL A 479 -31.29 27.50 -12.83
N GLU A 480 -31.63 28.52 -13.62
CA GLU A 480 -31.70 29.91 -13.14
C GLU A 480 -32.95 30.20 -12.31
N THR A 481 -34.11 29.66 -12.69
CA THR A 481 -35.38 29.86 -11.95
C THR A 481 -35.52 28.98 -10.71
N ALA A 482 -34.72 27.91 -10.59
CA ALA A 482 -34.46 27.20 -9.34
C ALA A 482 -33.43 27.91 -8.44
N HIS A 483 -32.70 28.91 -8.96
CA HIS A 483 -31.56 29.58 -8.33
C HIS A 483 -30.31 28.70 -8.09
N GLU A 484 -30.25 27.53 -8.74
CA GLU A 484 -29.24 26.49 -8.52
C GLU A 484 -27.90 26.70 -9.23
N THR A 485 -27.77 27.73 -10.08
CA THR A 485 -26.57 27.96 -10.93
C THR A 485 -25.24 27.86 -10.16
N ARG A 486 -25.13 28.46 -8.95
CA ARG A 486 -23.90 28.38 -8.15
C ARG A 486 -23.61 26.99 -7.58
N ARG A 487 -24.66 26.26 -7.17
CA ARG A 487 -24.50 24.92 -6.58
C ARG A 487 -24.12 23.91 -7.67
N PHE A 488 -24.75 24.03 -8.85
CA PHE A 488 -24.36 23.32 -10.08
C PHE A 488 -22.90 23.57 -10.45
N GLU A 489 -22.48 24.84 -10.54
CA GLU A 489 -21.10 25.22 -10.92
C GLU A 489 -20.05 24.74 -9.90
N ALA A 490 -20.39 24.70 -8.59
CA ALA A 490 -19.51 24.14 -7.56
C ALA A 490 -19.35 22.61 -7.69
N VAL A 491 -20.47 21.87 -7.76
CA VAL A 491 -20.47 20.40 -7.91
C VAL A 491 -19.76 19.98 -9.21
N ASP A 492 -20.06 20.65 -10.33
CA ASP A 492 -19.42 20.37 -11.61
C ASP A 492 -17.92 20.74 -11.62
N GLY A 493 -17.54 21.77 -10.87
CA GLY A 493 -16.14 22.19 -10.70
C GLY A 493 -15.30 21.17 -9.92
N VAL A 494 -15.82 20.68 -8.79
CA VAL A 494 -15.18 19.64 -7.96
C VAL A 494 -14.99 18.35 -8.76
N ALA A 495 -16.07 17.85 -9.36
CA ALA A 495 -16.04 16.67 -10.22
C ALA A 495 -15.24 16.90 -11.53
N THR A 496 -14.97 18.15 -11.92
CA THR A 496 -14.05 18.45 -13.03
C THR A 496 -12.58 18.39 -12.60
N TYR A 497 -12.26 18.81 -11.38
CA TYR A 497 -10.87 18.85 -10.91
C TYR A 497 -10.30 17.47 -10.55
N LEU A 498 -11.04 16.72 -9.72
CA LEU A 498 -10.63 15.41 -9.22
C LEU A 498 -10.49 14.38 -10.34
N VAL A 499 -11.27 14.56 -11.39
CA VAL A 499 -11.43 13.58 -12.46
C VAL A 499 -10.86 14.07 -13.78
N GLY A 500 -11.50 15.09 -14.34
CA GLY A 500 -11.69 15.16 -15.77
C GLY A 500 -12.90 16.02 -16.06
N ARG A 501 -12.84 16.81 -17.13
CA ARG A 501 -14.01 17.57 -17.61
C ARG A 501 -15.11 16.58 -18.03
N GLN A 502 -16.38 16.97 -17.97
CA GLN A 502 -17.43 16.22 -18.68
C GLN A 502 -16.99 15.99 -20.14
N ASP A 503 -17.27 14.82 -20.74
CA ASP A 503 -17.30 14.78 -22.21
C ASP A 503 -18.42 15.73 -22.69
N LYS A 504 -18.30 16.20 -23.93
CA LYS A 504 -18.72 17.54 -24.32
C LYS A 504 -20.26 17.68 -24.41
N TYR A 505 -20.73 18.89 -24.75
CA TYR A 505 -22.13 19.35 -24.70
C TYR A 505 -22.64 19.68 -23.28
N THR A 506 -21.85 20.39 -22.48
CA THR A 506 -22.25 20.85 -21.12
C THR A 506 -23.31 21.95 -21.16
N LEU A 507 -23.94 22.22 -20.00
CA LEU A 507 -24.90 23.32 -19.79
C LEU A 507 -24.35 24.70 -20.21
N ALA A 508 -23.06 24.97 -19.96
CA ALA A 508 -22.39 26.20 -20.41
C ALA A 508 -22.22 26.26 -21.94
N GLY A 509 -22.01 25.11 -22.59
CA GLY A 509 -22.08 25.01 -24.05
C GLY A 509 -23.47 25.33 -24.58
N TYR A 510 -24.51 24.79 -23.96
CA TYR A 510 -25.91 25.06 -24.33
C TYR A 510 -26.28 26.54 -24.13
N ARG A 511 -25.84 27.19 -23.03
CA ARG A 511 -25.95 28.65 -22.86
C ARG A 511 -25.32 29.42 -24.04
N SER A 512 -24.13 29.02 -24.50
CA SER A 512 -23.45 29.65 -25.64
C SER A 512 -24.23 29.51 -26.95
N VAL A 513 -24.71 28.30 -27.28
CA VAL A 513 -25.51 28.05 -28.50
C VAL A 513 -26.87 28.75 -28.40
N ASN A 514 -27.50 28.76 -27.23
CA ASN A 514 -28.72 29.53 -26.97
C ASN A 514 -28.52 31.03 -27.25
N ARG A 515 -27.41 31.64 -26.78
CA ARG A 515 -27.08 33.03 -27.10
C ARG A 515 -26.98 33.26 -28.61
N LYS A 516 -26.40 32.32 -29.37
CA LYS A 516 -26.27 32.41 -30.84
C LYS A 516 -27.62 32.23 -31.58
N VAL A 517 -28.49 31.35 -31.11
CA VAL A 517 -29.71 30.93 -31.83
C VAL A 517 -30.98 31.67 -31.39
N PHE A 518 -31.06 32.06 -30.11
CA PHE A 518 -32.21 32.76 -29.51
C PHE A 518 -31.87 34.18 -29.01
N GLY A 519 -30.60 34.58 -29.02
CA GLY A 519 -30.15 35.91 -28.56
C GLY A 519 -29.95 36.03 -27.04
N MET A 520 -30.15 34.95 -26.29
CA MET A 520 -30.05 34.89 -24.82
C MET A 520 -29.59 33.50 -24.39
N GLU A 521 -28.87 33.39 -23.27
CA GLU A 521 -28.32 32.11 -22.80
C GLU A 521 -29.37 31.12 -22.28
N SER A 522 -30.47 31.65 -21.73
CA SER A 522 -31.45 30.89 -20.97
C SER A 522 -32.88 31.30 -21.38
N PRO A 523 -33.37 30.83 -22.54
CA PRO A 523 -34.69 31.19 -23.06
C PRO A 523 -35.80 30.58 -22.20
N SER A 524 -36.76 31.39 -21.75
CA SER A 524 -37.96 30.89 -21.09
C SER A 524 -38.96 30.30 -22.09
N PRO A 525 -39.90 29.42 -21.65
CA PRO A 525 -40.96 28.86 -22.50
C PRO A 525 -41.75 29.91 -23.30
N GLY A 526 -41.98 31.10 -22.72
CA GLY A 526 -42.71 32.20 -23.37
C GLY A 526 -41.88 33.06 -24.33
N GLN A 527 -40.57 32.83 -24.43
CA GLN A 527 -39.65 33.51 -25.37
C GLN A 527 -39.30 32.66 -26.59
N LEU A 528 -39.71 31.38 -26.61
CA LEU A 528 -39.56 30.52 -27.77
C LEU A 528 -40.48 30.99 -28.92
N PRO A 529 -39.98 31.15 -30.16
CA PRO A 529 -40.78 31.64 -31.27
C PRO A 529 -41.66 30.54 -31.87
N SER A 530 -42.74 30.95 -32.55
CA SER A 530 -43.69 30.05 -33.22
C SER A 530 -43.07 29.18 -34.32
N ALA A 531 -41.98 29.63 -34.96
CA ALA A 531 -41.18 28.83 -35.91
C ALA A 531 -40.19 27.91 -35.18
N LEU A 532 -40.71 27.08 -34.26
CA LEU A 532 -39.90 26.34 -33.29
C LEU A 532 -38.98 25.30 -33.96
N ASP A 533 -39.51 24.51 -34.89
CA ASP A 533 -38.77 23.45 -35.60
C ASP A 533 -37.55 24.00 -36.34
N GLN A 534 -37.69 25.18 -36.96
CA GLN A 534 -36.57 25.87 -37.64
C GLN A 534 -35.48 26.32 -36.66
N ARG A 535 -35.86 26.70 -35.42
CA ARG A 535 -34.88 27.04 -34.37
C ARG A 535 -34.24 25.81 -33.76
N ILE A 536 -34.96 24.69 -33.62
CA ILE A 536 -34.38 23.41 -33.18
C ILE A 536 -33.38 22.91 -34.23
N ALA A 537 -33.71 22.96 -35.52
CA ALA A 537 -32.77 22.63 -36.59
C ALA A 537 -31.54 23.55 -36.61
N ALA A 538 -31.72 24.86 -36.44
CA ALA A 538 -30.61 25.82 -36.32
C ALA A 538 -29.76 25.55 -35.07
N PHE A 539 -30.37 25.19 -33.93
CA PHE A 539 -29.68 24.80 -32.71
C PHE A 539 -28.85 23.52 -32.93
N LYS A 540 -29.40 22.48 -33.55
CA LYS A 540 -28.70 21.23 -33.84
C LYS A 540 -27.47 21.46 -34.73
N SER A 541 -27.61 22.30 -35.76
CA SER A 541 -26.50 22.70 -36.63
C SER A 541 -25.43 23.52 -35.89
N ALA A 542 -25.83 24.52 -35.10
CA ALA A 542 -24.92 25.34 -34.32
C ALA A 542 -24.21 24.54 -33.22
N ALA A 543 -24.92 23.70 -32.47
CA ALA A 543 -24.34 22.83 -31.46
C ALA A 543 -23.33 21.83 -32.04
N TRP A 544 -23.58 21.23 -33.22
CA TRP A 544 -22.61 20.34 -33.86
C TRP A 544 -21.36 21.08 -34.40
N GLY A 545 -21.50 22.34 -34.83
CA GLY A 545 -20.40 23.12 -35.40
C GLY A 545 -19.59 23.96 -34.39
N ASP A 546 -20.23 24.48 -33.35
CA ASP A 546 -19.64 25.38 -32.35
C ASP A 546 -19.18 24.66 -31.08
N LEU A 547 -19.86 23.58 -30.67
CA LEU A 547 -19.47 22.80 -29.50
C LEU A 547 -18.50 21.69 -29.91
N PRO A 548 -17.50 21.35 -29.08
CA PRO A 548 -16.58 20.29 -29.42
C PRO A 548 -17.32 18.94 -29.57
N GLN A 549 -17.04 18.20 -30.65
CA GLN A 549 -17.60 16.87 -30.91
C GLN A 549 -17.21 15.85 -29.83
N PRO A 550 -18.06 14.87 -29.46
CA PRO A 550 -17.79 13.94 -28.36
C PRO A 550 -16.55 13.09 -28.65
N GLN A 551 -15.94 12.49 -27.63
CA GLN A 551 -14.76 11.62 -27.82
C GLN A 551 -15.01 10.18 -27.34
N ILE A 552 -15.96 9.99 -26.42
CA ILE A 552 -16.29 8.69 -25.84
C ILE A 552 -17.76 8.35 -26.16
N VAL A 553 -17.98 7.22 -26.85
CA VAL A 553 -19.30 6.69 -27.21
C VAL A 553 -19.80 5.82 -26.06
N SER A 554 -20.37 6.45 -25.03
CA SER A 554 -20.80 5.76 -23.79
C SER A 554 -22.15 5.02 -23.89
N VAL A 555 -22.66 4.76 -25.10
CA VAL A 555 -24.02 4.24 -25.39
C VAL A 555 -24.02 3.25 -26.56
N GLN A 556 -25.02 2.36 -26.61
CA GLN A 556 -25.10 1.31 -27.62
C GLN A 556 -25.70 1.83 -28.94
N THR A 557 -24.84 2.09 -29.94
CA THR A 557 -25.23 2.64 -31.26
C THR A 557 -25.52 1.58 -32.34
N GLY A 558 -25.45 0.28 -32.01
CA GLY A 558 -25.64 -0.81 -32.98
C GLY A 558 -24.42 -1.11 -33.87
N LEU A 559 -24.63 -1.97 -34.87
CA LEU A 559 -23.61 -2.47 -35.79
C LEU A 559 -23.62 -1.73 -37.14
N GLY A 560 -22.52 -1.81 -37.89
CA GLY A 560 -22.41 -1.27 -39.26
C GLY A 560 -22.16 0.24 -39.38
N LEU A 561 -22.20 1.00 -38.28
CA LEU A 561 -21.92 2.43 -38.27
C LEU A 561 -20.43 2.74 -38.12
N SER A 562 -19.95 3.75 -38.85
CA SER A 562 -18.64 4.37 -38.67
C SER A 562 -18.53 5.15 -37.36
N GLN A 563 -17.32 5.46 -36.91
CA GLN A 563 -17.11 6.20 -35.66
C GLN A 563 -17.79 7.59 -35.67
N GLU A 564 -17.83 8.27 -36.81
CA GLU A 564 -18.44 9.59 -36.96
C GLU A 564 -19.97 9.52 -36.83
N GLU A 565 -20.62 8.51 -37.44
CA GLU A 565 -22.06 8.27 -37.29
C GLU A 565 -22.44 7.92 -35.85
N ARG A 566 -21.61 7.13 -35.16
CA ARG A 566 -21.81 6.79 -33.74
C ARG A 566 -21.69 8.02 -32.84
N LEU A 567 -20.72 8.90 -33.11
CA LEU A 567 -20.55 10.17 -32.40
C LEU A 567 -21.72 11.13 -32.67
N HIS A 568 -22.23 11.17 -33.90
CA HIS A 568 -23.45 11.92 -34.26
C HIS A 568 -24.69 11.42 -33.51
N GLN A 569 -24.88 10.10 -33.40
CA GLN A 569 -26.04 9.51 -32.71
C GLN A 569 -25.97 9.67 -31.19
N SER A 570 -24.76 9.64 -30.61
CA SER A 570 -24.53 9.75 -29.16
C SER A 570 -24.33 11.19 -28.65
N ALA A 571 -24.25 12.19 -29.52
CA ALA A 571 -24.12 13.60 -29.12
C ALA A 571 -25.39 14.15 -28.45
N GLY A 572 -25.20 14.92 -27.38
CA GLY A 572 -26.29 15.51 -26.59
C GLY A 572 -25.79 15.96 -25.22
N LEU A 573 -26.61 16.69 -24.48
CA LEU A 573 -26.26 17.19 -23.14
C LEU A 573 -26.46 16.12 -22.06
N LYS A 574 -25.47 15.94 -21.20
CA LYS A 574 -25.61 15.28 -19.90
C LYS A 574 -25.56 16.35 -18.80
N PHE A 575 -26.37 16.24 -17.76
CA PHE A 575 -26.50 17.32 -16.77
C PHE A 575 -25.24 17.43 -15.88
N LEU A 576 -24.88 16.34 -15.21
CA LEU A 576 -23.58 16.15 -14.55
C LEU A 576 -22.89 14.94 -15.20
N GLY A 577 -22.55 15.07 -16.49
CA GLY A 577 -22.08 13.97 -17.32
C GLY A 577 -20.89 13.20 -16.75
N GLN A 578 -20.86 11.88 -17.03
CA GLN A 578 -19.67 11.06 -16.83
C GLN A 578 -18.45 11.73 -17.49
N ARG A 579 -17.34 11.71 -16.76
CA ARG A 579 -16.17 12.53 -17.05
C ARG A 579 -15.26 11.88 -18.07
N TYR A 580 -14.60 12.70 -18.89
CA TYR A 580 -13.52 12.25 -19.74
C TYR A 580 -12.33 11.89 -18.85
N VAL A 581 -11.94 10.62 -18.86
CA VAL A 581 -10.66 10.14 -18.33
C VAL A 581 -9.81 9.61 -19.50
N LEU A 582 -8.51 9.90 -19.46
CA LEU A 582 -7.62 9.77 -20.63
C LEU A 582 -7.45 8.31 -21.07
N ASP A 583 -7.33 7.41 -20.11
CA ASP A 583 -7.24 5.97 -20.30
C ASP A 583 -8.47 5.40 -21.05
N ALA A 584 -9.70 5.76 -20.67
CA ALA A 584 -10.91 5.26 -21.31
C ALA A 584 -10.99 5.70 -22.79
N PHE A 585 -10.48 6.90 -23.09
CA PHE A 585 -10.28 7.34 -24.47
C PHE A 585 -9.21 6.52 -25.20
N LEU A 586 -8.08 6.19 -24.57
CA LEU A 586 -7.06 5.31 -25.17
C LEU A 586 -7.63 3.93 -25.48
N LEU A 587 -8.30 3.32 -24.50
CA LEU A 587 -8.94 2.01 -24.59
C LEU A 587 -9.97 1.98 -25.74
N GLN A 588 -10.87 2.95 -25.83
CA GLN A 588 -11.84 3.04 -26.94
C GLN A 588 -11.19 3.37 -28.30
N GLN A 589 -10.12 4.16 -28.32
CA GLN A 589 -9.37 4.40 -29.55
C GLN A 589 -8.60 3.17 -30.04
N LEU A 590 -8.58 2.07 -29.27
CA LEU A 590 -7.92 0.80 -29.60
C LEU A 590 -8.88 -0.38 -29.73
N THR A 591 -10.20 -0.12 -29.80
CA THR A 591 -11.24 -1.09 -30.16
C THR A 591 -11.92 -0.78 -31.50
N SER A 592 -12.74 -1.71 -32.00
CA SER A 592 -13.58 -1.56 -33.18
C SER A 592 -14.49 -0.31 -33.09
N PRO A 593 -14.59 0.55 -34.12
CA PRO A 593 -14.03 0.43 -35.47
C PRO A 593 -12.64 1.07 -35.66
N SER A 594 -12.01 1.59 -34.60
CA SER A 594 -10.68 2.23 -34.69
C SER A 594 -9.56 1.23 -34.97
N VAL A 595 -9.70 0.00 -34.45
CA VAL A 595 -8.78 -1.13 -34.59
C VAL A 595 -9.56 -2.41 -34.89
N GLY A 596 -9.05 -3.24 -35.80
CA GLY A 596 -9.75 -4.41 -36.35
C GLY A 596 -10.63 -4.10 -37.56
N SER A 597 -11.44 -5.06 -37.98
CA SER A 597 -12.47 -4.92 -39.02
C SER A 597 -13.72 -5.74 -38.65
N ASP A 598 -14.83 -5.60 -39.38
CA ASP A 598 -16.05 -6.40 -39.12
C ASP A 598 -15.84 -7.93 -39.23
N GLN A 599 -14.75 -8.37 -39.88
CA GLN A 599 -14.37 -9.78 -40.01
C GLN A 599 -13.27 -10.22 -39.03
N ASN A 600 -12.55 -9.25 -38.42
CA ASN A 600 -11.58 -9.49 -37.35
C ASN A 600 -11.60 -8.32 -36.34
N PRO A 601 -12.65 -8.23 -35.52
CA PRO A 601 -12.88 -7.06 -34.67
C PRO A 601 -12.07 -7.14 -33.37
N ARG A 602 -11.59 -5.98 -32.87
CA ARG A 602 -11.03 -5.86 -31.52
C ARG A 602 -12.07 -5.23 -30.61
N ASN A 603 -13.00 -6.01 -30.06
CA ASN A 603 -14.09 -5.46 -29.24
C ASN A 603 -13.67 -5.11 -27.81
N LEU A 604 -12.67 -5.79 -27.25
CA LEU A 604 -12.08 -5.47 -25.95
C LEU A 604 -10.62 -4.98 -26.13
N PRO A 605 -10.21 -3.93 -25.40
CA PRO A 605 -8.83 -3.48 -25.28
C PRO A 605 -8.09 -4.31 -24.19
N SER A 606 -6.94 -3.85 -23.72
CA SER A 606 -6.25 -4.39 -22.54
C SER A 606 -5.57 -3.26 -21.75
N ALA A 607 -5.41 -3.42 -20.43
CA ALA A 607 -4.63 -2.51 -19.58
C ALA A 607 -3.20 -2.26 -20.12
N LEU A 608 -2.62 -3.27 -20.79
CA LEU A 608 -1.32 -3.19 -21.42
C LEU A 608 -1.26 -2.15 -22.55
N ASP A 609 -2.38 -1.81 -23.20
CA ASP A 609 -2.42 -0.71 -24.17
C ASP A 609 -2.11 0.64 -23.48
N VAL A 610 -2.70 0.89 -22.30
CA VAL A 610 -2.47 2.13 -21.53
C VAL A 610 -1.00 2.20 -21.09
N MET A 611 -0.45 1.11 -20.56
CA MET A 611 0.95 1.05 -20.13
C MET A 611 1.92 1.20 -21.32
N MET A 612 1.59 0.65 -22.48
CA MET A 612 2.34 0.84 -23.73
C MET A 612 2.32 2.31 -24.22
N VAL A 613 1.21 3.04 -23.98
CA VAL A 613 1.10 4.47 -24.28
C VAL A 613 1.87 5.34 -23.27
N LEU A 614 1.86 4.98 -21.98
CA LEU A 614 2.67 5.66 -20.96
C LEU A 614 4.18 5.50 -21.21
N GLY A 615 4.60 4.38 -21.80
CA GLY A 615 5.97 4.14 -22.25
C GLY A 615 6.59 2.83 -21.73
N SER A 616 5.80 1.95 -21.11
CA SER A 616 6.28 0.66 -20.63
C SER A 616 6.81 -0.19 -21.78
N ARG A 617 8.11 -0.50 -21.72
CA ARG A 617 8.79 -1.38 -22.67
C ARG A 617 8.24 -2.81 -22.59
N ALA A 618 8.01 -3.33 -21.39
CA ALA A 618 7.43 -4.65 -21.20
C ALA A 618 6.04 -4.76 -21.85
N ALA A 619 5.16 -3.78 -21.62
CA ALA A 619 3.84 -3.74 -22.26
C ALA A 619 3.92 -3.61 -23.78
N THR A 620 4.87 -2.81 -24.28
CA THR A 620 5.16 -2.69 -25.72
C THR A 620 5.55 -4.03 -26.34
N GLU A 621 6.44 -4.79 -25.72
CA GLU A 621 6.89 -6.10 -26.22
C GLU A 621 5.79 -7.17 -26.14
N LEU A 622 4.90 -7.08 -25.15
CA LEU A 622 3.74 -7.97 -24.98
C LEU A 622 2.62 -7.69 -26.00
N GLN A 623 2.20 -6.43 -26.16
CA GLN A 623 1.17 -6.05 -27.13
C GLN A 623 1.62 -6.30 -28.58
N GLN A 624 2.92 -6.12 -28.87
CA GLN A 624 3.50 -6.50 -30.16
C GLN A 624 3.55 -8.02 -30.41
N GLN A 625 3.37 -8.87 -29.39
CA GLN A 625 3.15 -10.30 -29.58
C GLN A 625 1.67 -10.59 -29.83
N ALA A 626 0.76 -9.98 -29.07
CA ALA A 626 -0.69 -10.10 -29.28
C ALA A 626 -1.09 -9.65 -30.71
N GLN A 627 -0.62 -8.49 -31.16
CA GLN A 627 -0.86 -8.00 -32.53
C GLN A 627 -0.36 -8.97 -33.62
N LYS A 628 0.77 -9.66 -33.42
CA LYS A 628 1.27 -10.66 -34.39
C LYS A 628 0.41 -11.92 -34.44
N GLN A 629 -0.24 -12.28 -33.33
CA GLN A 629 -1.13 -13.43 -33.23
C GLN A 629 -2.52 -13.13 -33.80
N HIS A 630 -3.10 -11.97 -33.44
CA HIS A 630 -4.47 -11.61 -33.81
C HIS A 630 -4.60 -10.79 -35.11
N GLN A 631 -3.53 -10.15 -35.57
CA GLN A 631 -3.46 -9.41 -36.84
C GLN A 631 -4.57 -8.35 -37.00
N TRP A 632 -4.77 -7.53 -35.97
CA TRP A 632 -5.79 -6.48 -36.00
C TRP A 632 -5.41 -5.36 -36.98
N ALA A 633 -6.35 -5.01 -37.85
CA ALA A 633 -6.16 -3.90 -38.78
C ALA A 633 -5.96 -2.56 -38.03
N ASN A 634 -5.15 -1.67 -38.60
CA ASN A 634 -4.84 -0.32 -38.12
C ASN A 634 -4.14 -0.16 -36.76
N TYR A 635 -3.97 -1.22 -35.96
CA TYR A 635 -3.49 -1.13 -34.57
C TYR A 635 -2.23 -0.29 -34.40
N ASP A 636 -1.13 -0.64 -35.06
CA ASP A 636 0.17 0.01 -34.88
C ASP A 636 0.12 1.51 -35.23
N ARG A 637 -0.52 1.85 -36.36
CA ARG A 637 -0.70 3.24 -36.82
C ARG A 637 -1.54 4.08 -35.84
N GLN A 638 -2.57 3.48 -35.25
CA GLN A 638 -3.44 4.13 -34.29
C GLN A 638 -2.75 4.27 -32.92
N MET A 639 -2.01 3.25 -32.48
CA MET A 639 -1.19 3.25 -31.27
C MET A 639 -0.11 4.35 -31.28
N ASP A 640 0.63 4.52 -32.39
CA ASP A 640 1.65 5.59 -32.49
C ASP A 640 1.04 7.00 -32.44
N LYS A 641 -0.12 7.19 -33.10
CA LYS A 641 -0.91 8.43 -33.00
C LYS A 641 -1.34 8.73 -31.56
N LEU A 642 -1.75 7.70 -30.80
CA LEU A 642 -2.12 7.87 -29.39
C LEU A 642 -0.92 8.22 -28.51
N LYS A 643 0.23 7.56 -28.68
CA LYS A 643 1.48 7.92 -27.98
C LYS A 643 1.84 9.39 -28.15
N GLN A 644 1.86 9.88 -29.40
CA GLN A 644 2.17 11.27 -29.71
C GLN A 644 1.14 12.25 -29.11
N THR A 645 -0.14 11.90 -29.14
CA THR A 645 -1.22 12.72 -28.56
C THR A 645 -1.10 12.79 -27.03
N THR A 646 -0.90 11.65 -26.38
CA THR A 646 -0.81 11.53 -24.92
C THR A 646 0.39 12.25 -24.35
N GLU A 647 1.56 12.20 -24.99
CA GLU A 647 2.75 12.93 -24.53
C GLU A 647 2.47 14.45 -24.44
N SER A 648 1.81 15.01 -25.46
CA SER A 648 1.45 16.44 -25.49
C SER A 648 0.43 16.86 -24.44
N ARG A 649 -0.35 15.90 -23.91
CA ARG A 649 -1.42 16.13 -22.93
C ARG A 649 -0.96 15.87 -21.50
N LEU A 650 -0.23 14.79 -21.24
CA LEU A 650 0.43 14.55 -19.96
C LEU A 650 1.53 15.58 -19.65
N ALA A 651 2.00 16.34 -20.64
CA ALA A 651 2.81 17.54 -20.40
C ALA A 651 2.03 18.71 -19.75
N GLN A 652 0.69 18.74 -19.88
CA GLN A 652 -0.19 19.83 -19.41
C GLN A 652 -0.88 19.54 -18.07
N ARG A 653 -1.00 18.26 -17.69
CA ARG A 653 -1.37 17.79 -16.34
C ARG A 653 -2.57 18.52 -15.71
N SER A 654 -3.71 18.51 -16.39
CA SER A 654 -4.80 19.46 -16.09
C SER A 654 -5.81 18.97 -15.04
N THR A 655 -5.70 17.73 -14.56
CA THR A 655 -6.52 17.15 -13.49
C THR A 655 -5.70 16.22 -12.60
N PHE A 656 -6.22 15.89 -11.42
CA PHE A 656 -5.60 14.91 -10.51
C PHE A 656 -5.35 13.55 -11.19
N TYR A 657 -6.33 13.08 -11.97
CA TYR A 657 -6.20 11.86 -12.80
C TYR A 657 -5.01 11.92 -13.78
N GLU A 658 -4.76 13.08 -14.40
CA GLU A 658 -3.63 13.26 -15.32
C GLU A 658 -2.28 13.36 -14.59
N GLU A 659 -2.22 13.90 -13.37
CA GLU A 659 -1.02 13.86 -12.51
C GLU A 659 -0.73 12.43 -12.01
N TRP A 660 -1.74 11.61 -11.69
CA TRP A 660 -1.52 10.20 -11.31
C TRP A 660 -1.06 9.35 -12.51
N LEU A 661 -1.67 9.51 -13.69
CA LEU A 661 -1.13 8.89 -14.91
C LEU A 661 0.30 9.36 -15.23
N TYR A 662 0.65 10.61 -14.91
CA TYR A 662 2.04 11.08 -15.00
C TYR A 662 2.93 10.39 -13.95
N ALA A 663 2.47 10.18 -12.71
CA ALA A 663 3.20 9.42 -11.70
C ALA A 663 3.54 8.00 -12.18
N LEU A 664 2.55 7.29 -12.74
CA LEU A 664 2.77 5.97 -13.34
C LEU A 664 3.69 6.03 -14.57
N LYS A 665 3.67 7.11 -15.36
CA LYS A 665 4.65 7.36 -16.43
C LYS A 665 6.10 7.39 -15.90
N THR A 666 6.33 7.90 -14.69
CA THR A 666 7.70 7.95 -14.11
C THR A 666 8.28 6.57 -13.82
N LEU A 667 7.44 5.57 -13.51
CA LEU A 667 7.87 4.17 -13.32
C LEU A 667 8.61 3.64 -14.56
N PHE A 668 8.19 4.06 -15.77
CA PHE A 668 8.74 3.57 -17.04
C PHE A 668 9.88 4.43 -17.61
N MET A 669 10.32 5.47 -16.87
CA MET A 669 11.50 6.25 -17.26
C MET A 669 12.80 5.45 -17.01
N PRO A 670 13.88 5.68 -17.80
CA PRO A 670 15.17 5.03 -17.55
C PRO A 670 15.68 5.36 -16.14
N THR A 671 15.92 4.34 -15.32
CA THR A 671 16.49 4.52 -13.99
C THR A 671 17.96 4.96 -14.07
N SER A 672 18.37 5.82 -13.13
CA SER A 672 19.77 6.14 -12.87
C SER A 672 20.40 5.23 -11.80
N SER A 673 19.64 4.30 -11.23
CA SER A 673 20.12 3.30 -10.28
C SER A 673 21.15 2.37 -10.92
N ARG A 674 22.19 2.01 -10.16
CA ARG A 674 23.23 1.05 -10.58
C ARG A 674 22.94 -0.38 -10.10
N GLN A 675 21.86 -0.57 -9.33
CA GLN A 675 21.46 -1.87 -8.78
C GLN A 675 21.15 -2.89 -9.88
N MET A 676 21.73 -4.08 -9.76
CA MET A 676 21.53 -5.17 -10.74
C MET A 676 20.05 -5.49 -10.98
N PHE A 677 19.22 -5.49 -9.92
CA PHE A 677 17.78 -5.71 -10.05
C PHE A 677 17.13 -4.69 -10.98
N ALA A 678 17.38 -3.40 -10.76
CA ALA A 678 16.75 -2.29 -11.50
C ALA A 678 17.17 -2.21 -12.97
N LEU A 679 18.32 -2.80 -13.31
CA LEU A 679 18.85 -2.92 -14.68
C LEU A 679 18.37 -4.20 -15.41
N SER A 680 17.73 -5.14 -14.69
CA SER A 680 17.35 -6.44 -15.23
C SER A 680 16.09 -6.40 -16.12
N GLY A 681 15.99 -7.35 -17.05
CA GLY A 681 14.77 -7.56 -17.85
C GLY A 681 13.53 -7.89 -16.99
N PRO A 682 13.60 -8.85 -16.04
CA PRO A 682 12.50 -9.19 -15.13
C PRO A 682 11.96 -8.00 -14.32
N TRP A 683 12.81 -7.04 -13.96
CA TRP A 683 12.37 -5.84 -13.24
C TRP A 683 11.40 -4.98 -14.03
N GLN A 684 11.54 -4.92 -15.36
CA GLN A 684 10.59 -4.18 -16.22
C GLN A 684 9.18 -4.78 -16.16
N TYR A 685 9.06 -6.09 -15.85
CA TYR A 685 7.78 -6.74 -15.58
C TYR A 685 7.27 -6.52 -14.14
N LYS A 686 8.16 -6.38 -13.12
CA LYS A 686 7.76 -5.88 -11.78
C LYS A 686 7.22 -4.46 -11.87
N THR A 687 7.95 -3.58 -12.54
CA THR A 687 7.58 -2.17 -12.75
C THR A 687 6.26 -2.05 -13.52
N LEU A 688 6.06 -2.87 -14.55
CA LEU A 688 4.77 -3.01 -15.23
C LEU A 688 3.67 -3.48 -14.27
N ASN A 689 3.94 -4.45 -13.40
CA ASN A 689 2.97 -4.94 -12.43
C ASN A 689 2.54 -3.88 -11.41
N THR A 690 3.49 -3.16 -10.79
CA THR A 690 3.19 -2.02 -9.90
C THR A 690 2.40 -0.93 -10.65
N GLY A 691 2.78 -0.63 -11.90
CA GLY A 691 2.08 0.35 -12.73
C GLY A 691 0.67 -0.05 -13.14
N LEU A 692 0.43 -1.34 -13.41
CA LEU A 692 -0.90 -1.90 -13.68
C LEU A 692 -1.77 -1.92 -12.43
N ALA A 693 -1.27 -2.47 -11.32
CA ALA A 693 -2.03 -2.57 -10.07
C ALA A 693 -2.46 -1.19 -9.55
N SER A 694 -1.57 -0.19 -9.54
CA SER A 694 -1.94 1.17 -9.13
C SER A 694 -2.72 1.96 -10.20
N TRP A 695 -2.75 1.47 -11.45
CA TRP A 695 -3.76 1.93 -12.41
C TRP A 695 -5.12 1.28 -12.16
N THR A 696 -5.19 0.01 -11.75
CA THR A 696 -6.43 -0.69 -11.34
C THR A 696 -7.04 -0.05 -10.08
N GLU A 697 -6.24 0.29 -9.07
CA GLU A 697 -6.64 1.18 -7.96
C GLU A 697 -7.22 2.48 -8.51
N LEU A 698 -6.45 3.21 -9.33
CA LEU A 698 -6.91 4.43 -9.98
C LEU A 698 -8.15 4.19 -10.88
N LYS A 699 -8.51 2.97 -11.29
CA LYS A 699 -9.79 2.68 -11.98
C LYS A 699 -10.95 2.45 -11.03
N HIS A 700 -10.69 1.89 -9.86
CA HIS A 700 -11.67 1.63 -8.81
C HIS A 700 -12.05 2.92 -8.07
N ASP A 701 -11.05 3.64 -7.54
CA ASP A 701 -11.19 4.95 -6.89
C ASP A 701 -11.99 5.92 -7.76
N THR A 702 -11.85 5.78 -9.08
CA THR A 702 -12.38 6.73 -10.07
C THR A 702 -13.66 6.25 -10.76
N ILE A 703 -14.33 5.24 -10.22
CA ILE A 703 -15.62 4.79 -10.74
C ILE A 703 -16.74 5.79 -10.39
N LEU A 704 -16.67 6.41 -9.20
CA LEU A 704 -17.41 7.64 -8.85
C LEU A 704 -16.83 8.47 -7.65
N TYR A 705 -15.63 8.11 -7.10
CA TYR A 705 -14.73 8.90 -6.19
C TYR A 705 -15.07 8.95 -4.64
N ALA A 706 -14.23 8.45 -3.64
CA ALA A 706 -14.60 8.35 -2.15
C ALA A 706 -13.44 8.32 -0.96
N GLU A 707 -13.23 8.49 0.46
CA GLU A 707 -13.71 8.80 1.96
C GLU A 707 -13.07 7.98 3.23
N GLN A 708 -13.05 8.45 4.53
CA GLN A 708 -11.89 8.54 5.52
C GLN A 708 -11.97 8.03 7.01
N SER A 709 -10.83 8.03 7.75
CA SER A 709 -10.44 8.79 9.02
C SER A 709 -9.28 8.10 9.91
N ALA A 710 -9.08 8.21 11.26
CA ALA A 710 -7.89 7.74 12.11
C ALA A 710 -7.97 6.56 13.21
N ALA A 711 -7.57 6.72 14.52
CA ALA A 711 -6.91 5.64 15.37
C ALA A 711 -6.92 5.64 16.96
N GLU A 712 -6.19 4.69 17.63
CA GLU A 712 -5.97 4.52 19.12
C GLU A 712 -4.52 3.99 19.53
N MET A 713 -4.20 3.74 20.83
CA MET A 713 -2.81 3.68 21.43
C MET A 713 -2.26 2.31 21.98
N GLY A 714 -0.99 2.27 22.47
CA GLY A 714 -0.28 1.11 23.10
C GLY A 714 0.69 1.42 24.28
N GLY A 715 1.56 0.45 24.70
CA GLY A 715 2.50 0.56 25.85
C GLY A 715 3.62 -0.52 25.94
N GLY A 716 4.61 -0.41 26.86
CA GLY A 716 5.91 -1.14 26.83
C GLY A 716 6.44 -1.86 28.12
N GLY A 717 7.74 -2.21 28.18
CA GLY A 717 8.36 -3.19 29.13
C GLY A 717 9.74 -2.86 29.78
N VAL A 718 10.49 -3.88 30.25
CA VAL A 718 11.57 -3.81 31.28
C VAL A 718 12.92 -4.46 30.83
N PHE A 719 13.99 -4.43 31.66
CA PHE A 719 15.44 -4.50 31.32
C PHE A 719 16.22 -5.75 31.80
N GLU A 720 17.32 -6.11 31.11
CA GLU A 720 18.29 -7.19 31.43
C GLU A 720 19.77 -6.78 31.11
N ILE A 721 20.75 -7.70 31.18
CA ILE A 721 22.17 -7.45 30.86
C ILE A 721 22.31 -6.72 29.50
N PRO A 722 23.06 -5.60 29.38
CA PRO A 722 23.24 -4.92 28.11
C PRO A 722 23.91 -5.85 27.07
N PRO A 723 23.21 -6.26 26.00
CA PRO A 723 23.72 -7.22 25.04
C PRO A 723 24.81 -6.60 24.15
N TYR A 724 25.50 -7.45 23.39
CA TYR A 724 26.24 -7.01 22.21
C TYR A 724 25.25 -6.87 21.06
N ASP A 725 24.73 -5.66 20.84
CA ASP A 725 23.76 -5.44 19.76
C ASP A 725 24.42 -5.77 18.40
N PRO A 726 23.79 -6.60 17.56
CA PRO A 726 24.26 -6.80 16.20
C PRO A 726 24.24 -5.48 15.42
N PRO A 727 25.09 -5.33 14.39
CA PRO A 727 25.03 -4.19 13.48
C PRO A 727 23.59 -3.96 13.00
N GLY A 728 23.05 -2.78 13.34
CA GLY A 728 21.62 -2.52 13.26
C GLY A 728 21.04 -2.86 11.89
N PRO A 729 19.94 -3.64 11.81
CA PRO A 729 19.29 -4.00 10.55
C PRO A 729 19.14 -2.82 9.60
N LYS A 730 19.71 -2.95 8.39
CA LYS A 730 19.72 -1.95 7.32
C LYS A 730 18.69 -2.35 6.26
N GLY A 731 17.58 -1.62 6.20
CA GLY A 731 16.64 -1.72 5.08
C GLY A 731 17.13 -0.99 3.82
N TYR A 732 16.20 -0.67 2.93
CA TYR A 732 16.41 0.10 1.68
C TYR A 732 15.07 0.68 1.19
N VAL A 733 15.07 1.80 0.45
CA VAL A 733 13.86 2.33 -0.20
C VAL A 733 13.92 2.03 -1.71
N GLU A 734 12.78 1.67 -2.34
CA GLU A 734 12.78 1.43 -3.79
C GLU A 734 13.29 2.69 -4.53
N PRO A 735 14.32 2.59 -5.40
CA PRO A 735 15.17 3.72 -5.78
C PRO A 735 14.51 4.62 -6.85
N ASN A 736 13.40 5.25 -6.47
CA ASN A 736 12.52 6.05 -7.33
C ASN A 736 12.14 7.40 -6.67
N PRO A 737 13.11 8.32 -6.45
CA PRO A 737 12.81 9.66 -5.94
C PRO A 737 11.92 10.48 -6.87
N ALA A 738 11.78 10.12 -8.15
CA ALA A 738 10.85 10.77 -9.08
C ALA A 738 9.38 10.54 -8.68
N LEU A 739 9.02 9.30 -8.33
CA LEU A 739 7.68 8.97 -7.84
C LEU A 739 7.37 9.69 -6.52
N PHE A 740 8.28 9.64 -5.53
CA PHE A 740 8.02 10.27 -4.24
C PHE A 740 7.89 11.81 -4.34
N ARG A 741 8.67 12.46 -5.23
CA ARG A 741 8.45 13.88 -5.57
C ARG A 741 7.09 14.13 -6.23
N GLN A 742 6.64 13.23 -7.10
CA GLN A 742 5.35 13.36 -7.77
C GLN A 742 4.17 13.16 -6.81
N LEU A 743 4.25 12.20 -5.88
CA LEU A 743 3.24 11.99 -4.83
C LEU A 743 3.09 13.22 -3.93
N MET A 744 4.21 13.82 -3.49
CA MET A 744 4.17 15.10 -2.76
C MET A 744 3.49 16.22 -3.55
N ARG A 745 3.76 16.32 -4.86
CA ARG A 745 3.15 17.33 -5.73
C ARG A 745 1.64 17.11 -5.91
N SER A 746 1.21 15.87 -6.16
CA SER A 746 -0.21 15.54 -6.30
C SER A 746 -0.99 15.90 -5.03
N VAL A 747 -0.41 15.65 -3.85
CA VAL A 747 -0.94 16.09 -2.55
C VAL A 747 -1.04 17.61 -2.43
N ASP A 748 0.04 18.35 -2.71
CA ASP A 748 0.07 19.80 -2.58
C ASP A 748 -0.95 20.51 -3.49
N GLU A 749 -1.12 20.01 -4.73
CA GLU A 749 -2.10 20.56 -5.67
C GLU A 749 -3.54 20.22 -5.29
N MET A 750 -3.79 18.99 -4.85
CA MET A 750 -5.12 18.51 -4.44
C MET A 750 -5.64 19.23 -3.21
N MET A 751 -4.84 19.28 -2.13
CA MET A 751 -5.14 20.10 -0.95
C MET A 751 -5.34 21.57 -1.35
N GLY A 752 -4.46 22.09 -2.21
CA GLY A 752 -4.54 23.47 -2.68
C GLY A 752 -5.84 23.81 -3.39
N GLN A 753 -6.42 22.88 -4.15
CA GLN A 753 -7.67 23.07 -4.88
C GLN A 753 -8.91 22.89 -3.98
N LEU A 754 -8.99 21.79 -3.23
CA LEU A 754 -10.19 21.47 -2.46
C LEU A 754 -10.45 22.43 -1.29
N LYS A 755 -9.38 22.96 -0.68
CA LYS A 755 -9.47 24.05 0.31
C LYS A 755 -10.02 25.35 -0.29
N ARG A 756 -9.86 25.60 -1.59
CA ARG A 756 -10.44 26.77 -2.27
C ARG A 756 -11.92 26.60 -2.58
N THR A 757 -12.45 25.37 -2.56
CA THR A 757 -13.86 25.08 -2.88
C THR A 757 -14.70 24.70 -1.66
N ASP A 758 -14.11 24.48 -0.49
CA ASP A 758 -14.75 23.91 0.73
C ASP A 758 -15.26 22.47 0.53
N PHE A 759 -14.49 21.65 -0.22
CA PHE A 759 -14.75 20.21 -0.40
C PHE A 759 -13.55 19.38 0.07
N ILE A 760 -13.15 19.58 1.33
CA ILE A 760 -12.16 18.80 2.07
C ILE A 760 -12.44 19.01 3.56
N THR A 761 -12.39 17.97 4.39
CA THR A 761 -12.61 18.09 5.84
C THR A 761 -11.28 18.25 6.59
N GLU A 762 -11.29 18.84 7.78
CA GLU A 762 -10.07 19.22 8.54
C GLU A 762 -9.06 18.07 8.67
N GLU A 763 -9.55 16.85 8.92
CA GLU A 763 -8.70 15.67 9.08
C GLU A 763 -7.90 15.31 7.83
N TYR A 764 -8.37 15.67 6.62
CA TYR A 764 -7.57 15.48 5.42
C TYR A 764 -6.33 16.34 5.36
N GLU A 765 -6.48 17.55 5.88
CA GLU A 765 -5.36 18.45 5.98
C GLU A 765 -4.30 17.82 6.89
N ASP A 766 -4.70 17.14 7.98
CA ASP A 766 -3.81 16.33 8.81
C ASP A 766 -3.21 15.14 8.04
N LYS A 767 -4.05 14.26 7.46
CA LYS A 767 -3.62 13.00 6.83
C LYS A 767 -2.69 13.21 5.67
N PHE A 768 -3.03 14.09 4.73
CA PHE A 768 -2.15 14.37 3.60
C PHE A 768 -0.89 15.12 4.05
N THR A 769 -0.97 15.97 5.07
CA THR A 769 0.23 16.56 5.68
C THR A 769 1.13 15.50 6.31
N LEU A 770 0.59 14.41 6.87
CA LEU A 770 1.35 13.28 7.38
C LEU A 770 1.94 12.43 6.24
N PHE A 771 1.11 11.97 5.30
CA PHE A 771 1.55 11.20 4.12
C PHE A 771 2.66 11.92 3.34
N ARG A 772 2.50 13.22 3.10
CA ARG A 772 3.49 14.07 2.42
C ARG A 772 4.84 14.09 3.15
N LYS A 773 4.87 14.10 4.49
CA LYS A 773 6.12 14.02 5.27
C LYS A 773 6.81 12.67 5.08
N LEU A 774 6.04 11.57 5.02
CA LEU A 774 6.59 10.24 4.76
C LEU A 774 7.13 10.13 3.33
N ALA A 775 6.39 10.64 2.34
CA ALA A 775 6.84 10.71 0.95
C ALA A 775 8.11 11.57 0.83
N GLN A 776 8.20 12.69 1.54
CA GLN A 776 9.41 13.52 1.61
C GLN A 776 10.61 12.79 2.25
N ARG A 777 10.36 11.94 3.25
CA ARG A 777 11.40 11.14 3.92
C ARG A 777 11.92 10.03 3.00
N ALA A 778 11.02 9.30 2.33
CA ALA A 778 11.36 8.30 1.33
C ALA A 778 12.10 8.91 0.13
N GLU A 779 11.66 10.08 -0.36
CA GLU A 779 12.31 10.82 -1.43
C GLU A 779 13.76 11.17 -1.11
N ALA A 780 14.00 11.76 0.07
CA ALA A 780 15.33 12.16 0.50
C ALA A 780 16.27 10.97 0.75
N ILE A 781 15.74 9.79 1.08
CA ILE A 781 16.52 8.56 1.24
C ILE A 781 16.82 7.93 -0.13
N ALA A 782 15.80 7.71 -0.97
CA ALA A 782 15.96 7.18 -2.32
C ALA A 782 16.86 8.05 -3.19
N GLN A 783 16.88 9.38 -2.97
CA GLN A 783 17.78 10.30 -3.66
C GLN A 783 19.27 10.14 -3.24
N LYS A 784 19.56 9.79 -1.98
CA LYS A 784 20.91 9.42 -1.51
C LYS A 784 21.32 8.04 -2.02
N GLU A 785 20.42 7.06 -1.95
CA GLU A 785 20.65 5.69 -2.42
C GLU A 785 21.00 5.69 -3.92
N VAL A 786 20.23 6.39 -4.76
CA VAL A 786 20.52 6.57 -6.20
C VAL A 786 21.81 7.35 -6.47
N ALA A 787 22.24 8.25 -5.57
CA ALA A 787 23.50 8.96 -5.68
C ALA A 787 24.72 8.10 -5.28
N GLY A 788 24.51 6.97 -4.57
CA GLY A 788 25.57 6.18 -3.95
C GLY A 788 26.14 6.83 -2.69
N GLU A 789 25.34 7.64 -1.99
CA GLU A 789 25.72 8.31 -0.74
C GLU A 789 25.55 7.41 0.49
N LEU A 790 26.17 7.79 1.61
CA LEU A 790 26.00 7.10 2.89
C LEU A 790 24.65 7.45 3.51
N ILE A 791 23.83 6.43 3.74
CA ILE A 791 22.54 6.53 4.43
C ILE A 791 22.81 6.66 5.94
N SER A 792 22.16 7.61 6.61
CA SER A 792 22.42 7.89 8.01
C SER A 792 21.78 6.85 8.95
N ARG A 793 22.20 6.85 10.22
CA ARG A 793 21.56 6.02 11.26
C ARG A 793 20.06 6.33 11.36
N ASP A 794 19.71 7.61 11.42
CA ASP A 794 18.34 8.12 11.54
C ASP A 794 17.48 7.76 10.32
N ASP A 795 18.09 7.64 9.14
CA ASP A 795 17.42 7.16 7.92
C ASP A 795 17.14 5.66 8.02
N TYR A 796 18.10 4.84 8.46
CA TYR A 796 17.88 3.40 8.69
C TYR A 796 16.93 3.08 9.85
N GLU A 797 16.92 3.89 10.90
CA GLU A 797 15.96 3.75 12.01
C GLU A 797 14.55 4.16 11.58
N TRP A 798 14.40 5.14 10.68
CA TRP A 798 13.11 5.41 10.05
C TRP A 798 12.65 4.26 9.12
N ILE A 799 13.55 3.70 8.30
CA ILE A 799 13.22 2.53 7.47
C ILE A 799 12.80 1.33 8.32
N ARG A 800 13.45 1.13 9.48
CA ARG A 800 13.10 0.06 10.43
C ARG A 800 11.73 0.26 11.06
N ASN A 801 11.38 1.51 11.37
CA ASN A 801 10.17 1.90 12.10
C ASN A 801 9.06 2.41 11.15
N THR A 802 9.00 1.82 9.95
CA THR A 802 8.04 2.22 8.89
C THR A 802 6.65 1.65 9.11
N ASP A 803 6.54 0.51 9.81
CA ASP A 803 5.31 -0.02 10.39
C ASP A 803 4.55 1.05 11.20
N TYR A 804 5.23 1.73 12.13
CA TYR A 804 4.64 2.83 12.92
C TYR A 804 4.28 4.08 12.10
N SER A 805 4.70 4.16 10.83
CA SER A 805 4.41 5.30 9.95
C SER A 805 3.15 5.11 9.10
N PHE A 806 2.75 3.87 8.81
CA PHE A 806 1.57 3.51 8.02
C PHE A 806 0.46 2.94 8.91
N ASP A 807 0.26 3.59 10.04
CA ASP A 807 -0.63 3.13 11.11
C ASP A 807 -2.11 3.46 10.82
N ARG A 808 -2.98 3.06 11.77
CA ARG A 808 -4.39 3.46 11.79
C ARG A 808 -4.55 4.99 11.66
N THR A 809 -3.65 5.78 12.24
CA THR A 809 -3.77 7.25 12.28
C THR A 809 -3.62 7.85 10.91
N LEU A 810 -2.73 7.28 10.09
CA LEU A 810 -2.61 7.61 8.69
C LEU A 810 -3.74 7.02 7.83
N LEU A 811 -4.17 5.77 8.05
CA LEU A 811 -4.93 5.03 7.03
C LEU A 811 -6.45 4.79 7.28
N LEU A 812 -6.97 4.74 8.52
CA LEU A 812 -8.27 4.08 8.81
C LEU A 812 -9.56 4.95 8.79
N PRO A 813 -10.54 4.74 9.71
CA PRO A 813 -11.42 5.80 10.30
C PRO A 813 -11.34 6.17 11.83
N ARG A 814 -11.54 7.47 12.22
CA ARG A 814 -11.65 8.04 13.62
C ARG A 814 -13.07 7.78 14.10
N SER A 815 -14.02 7.97 13.19
CA SER A 815 -15.47 7.94 13.40
C SER A 815 -16.09 6.58 13.12
N VAL A 816 -15.44 5.71 12.34
CA VAL A 816 -15.95 4.37 11.99
C VAL A 816 -15.20 3.29 12.77
N GLU A 817 -15.95 2.56 13.60
CA GLU A 817 -15.53 1.23 14.05
C GLU A 817 -15.48 0.30 12.84
N VAL A 818 -14.30 -0.21 12.48
CA VAL A 818 -14.17 -1.28 11.49
C VAL A 818 -14.87 -2.52 12.04
N ARG A 819 -16.00 -2.92 11.42
CA ARG A 819 -16.88 -3.98 11.93
C ARG A 819 -16.75 -5.29 11.16
N ASP A 820 -16.31 -5.24 9.91
CA ASP A 820 -15.92 -6.42 9.13
C ASP A 820 -14.43 -6.31 8.75
N PRO A 821 -13.56 -7.23 9.19
CA PRO A 821 -12.16 -7.29 8.76
C PRO A 821 -11.98 -7.40 7.23
N ALA A 822 -13.00 -7.81 6.48
CA ALA A 822 -12.97 -7.78 5.02
C ALA A 822 -12.92 -6.35 4.43
N GLU A 823 -13.25 -5.31 5.20
CA GLU A 823 -13.05 -3.90 4.82
C GLU A 823 -11.56 -3.50 4.79
N LEU A 824 -10.69 -4.27 5.46
CA LEU A 824 -9.23 -4.04 5.52
C LEU A 824 -8.43 -4.92 4.56
N GLN A 825 -9.13 -5.66 3.68
CA GLN A 825 -8.53 -6.49 2.65
C GLN A 825 -8.33 -5.66 1.37
N MET A 826 -7.09 -5.52 0.90
CA MET A 826 -6.73 -4.69 -0.24
C MET A 826 -7.36 -5.14 -1.58
N ALA A 827 -7.79 -6.40 -1.68
CA ALA A 827 -8.21 -6.96 -2.97
C ALA A 827 -9.52 -6.34 -3.49
N LEU A 828 -9.44 -5.63 -4.61
CA LEU A 828 -10.56 -4.95 -5.26
C LEU A 828 -10.67 -5.31 -6.75
N VAL A 829 -11.81 -5.01 -7.37
CA VAL A 829 -12.09 -5.27 -8.81
C VAL A 829 -12.89 -4.13 -9.46
N ALA A 830 -12.50 -3.72 -10.67
CA ALA A 830 -13.11 -2.63 -11.42
C ALA A 830 -13.39 -2.99 -12.89
N ASP A 831 -14.58 -2.62 -13.39
CA ASP A 831 -14.95 -2.84 -14.78
C ASP A 831 -14.46 -1.71 -15.70
N VAL A 832 -13.56 -2.02 -16.63
CA VAL A 832 -12.87 -1.00 -17.47
C VAL A 832 -13.33 -0.96 -18.94
N ALA A 833 -13.96 -2.03 -19.44
CA ALA A 833 -14.55 -2.06 -20.78
C ALA A 833 -15.76 -3.00 -20.86
N THR A 834 -16.55 -2.93 -21.94
CA THR A 834 -17.68 -3.83 -22.16
C THR A 834 -17.91 -4.05 -23.66
N ASP A 835 -17.88 -5.31 -24.10
CA ASP A 835 -18.32 -5.73 -25.42
C ASP A 835 -19.82 -6.05 -25.38
N ALA A 836 -20.64 -5.09 -25.82
CA ALA A 836 -22.08 -5.24 -25.91
C ALA A 836 -22.57 -6.26 -26.98
N VAL A 837 -21.66 -6.83 -27.79
CA VAL A 837 -21.98 -7.87 -28.80
C VAL A 837 -21.82 -9.27 -28.20
N SER A 838 -20.78 -9.51 -27.41
CA SER A 838 -20.55 -10.80 -26.72
C SER A 838 -21.06 -10.84 -25.27
N GLY A 839 -21.56 -9.72 -24.75
CA GLY A 839 -22.03 -9.60 -23.37
C GLY A 839 -20.90 -9.69 -22.33
N GLN A 840 -19.64 -9.49 -22.74
CA GLN A 840 -18.48 -9.56 -21.86
C GLN A 840 -18.08 -8.19 -21.32
N VAL A 841 -17.66 -8.18 -20.06
CA VAL A 841 -17.02 -7.08 -19.35
C VAL A 841 -15.53 -7.39 -19.23
N LEU A 842 -14.67 -6.38 -19.38
CA LEU A 842 -13.25 -6.50 -19.01
C LEU A 842 -13.10 -6.03 -17.56
N GLU A 843 -12.65 -6.94 -16.70
CA GLU A 843 -12.48 -6.76 -15.27
C GLU A 843 -10.97 -6.69 -14.94
N GLU A 844 -10.60 -5.67 -14.17
CA GLU A 844 -9.27 -5.45 -13.63
C GLU A 844 -9.32 -5.68 -12.12
N GLY A 845 -8.47 -6.55 -11.57
CA GLY A 845 -8.49 -6.86 -10.14
C GLY A 845 -7.10 -6.94 -9.51
N ILE A 846 -6.99 -6.51 -8.25
CA ILE A 846 -5.82 -6.77 -7.41
C ILE A 846 -6.16 -7.81 -6.34
N GLY A 847 -5.22 -8.67 -5.97
CA GLY A 847 -5.40 -9.72 -4.97
C GLY A 847 -4.69 -9.44 -3.65
N THR A 848 -4.39 -10.48 -2.88
CA THR A 848 -3.57 -10.38 -1.67
C THR A 848 -2.16 -9.85 -1.94
N PRO A 849 -1.49 -9.24 -0.94
CA PRO A 849 -0.09 -8.84 -1.05
C PRO A 849 0.83 -10.04 -1.28
N GLN A 850 1.92 -9.83 -2.03
CA GLN A 850 2.96 -10.83 -2.27
C GLN A 850 4.29 -10.38 -1.69
N ARG A 851 5.04 -11.31 -1.10
CA ARG A 851 6.34 -11.02 -0.47
C ARG A 851 7.43 -10.96 -1.53
N MET A 852 8.20 -9.89 -1.52
CA MET A 852 9.33 -9.66 -2.40
C MET A 852 10.63 -9.73 -1.61
N PHE A 853 11.54 -10.60 -2.05
CA PHE A 853 12.90 -10.70 -1.50
C PHE A 853 13.86 -10.03 -2.48
N VAL A 854 14.64 -9.06 -2.02
CA VAL A 854 15.55 -8.25 -2.84
C VAL A 854 16.97 -8.36 -2.31
N VAL A 855 17.95 -8.51 -3.20
CA VAL A 855 19.37 -8.34 -2.86
C VAL A 855 19.74 -6.87 -3.00
N VAL A 856 20.26 -6.29 -1.92
CA VAL A 856 20.68 -4.89 -1.85
C VAL A 856 22.19 -4.80 -1.63
N LYS A 857 22.82 -3.85 -2.31
CA LYS A 857 24.21 -3.40 -2.12
C LYS A 857 24.23 -1.87 -2.09
N ASP A 858 24.91 -1.23 -1.14
CA ASP A 858 24.97 0.23 -1.07
C ASP A 858 26.32 0.74 -0.51
N ALA A 859 26.48 2.07 -0.40
CA ALA A 859 27.67 2.69 0.16
C ALA A 859 27.92 2.33 1.64
N SER A 860 26.87 1.95 2.37
CA SER A 860 26.94 1.40 3.73
C SER A 860 27.55 0.00 3.79
N GLY A 861 27.68 -0.66 2.64
CA GLY A 861 28.45 -1.88 2.42
C GLY A 861 27.67 -3.16 2.74
N GLY A 862 28.18 -4.26 2.20
CA GLY A 862 27.58 -5.58 2.36
C GLY A 862 26.59 -5.92 1.24
N THR A 863 26.55 -7.21 0.89
CA THR A 863 25.43 -7.80 0.15
C THR A 863 24.42 -8.26 1.19
N ARG A 864 23.22 -7.68 1.21
CA ARG A 864 22.17 -8.04 2.17
C ARG A 864 20.87 -8.42 1.46
N LEU A 865 20.02 -9.16 2.17
CA LEU A 865 18.68 -9.53 1.71
C LEU A 865 17.66 -8.72 2.50
N THR A 866 16.74 -8.06 1.79
CA THR A 866 15.68 -7.24 2.37
C THR A 866 14.31 -7.73 1.93
N VAL A 867 13.30 -7.60 2.81
CA VAL A 867 11.92 -8.07 2.59
C VAL A 867 10.99 -6.89 2.40
N GLY A 868 10.20 -6.89 1.33
CA GLY A 868 9.14 -5.90 1.06
C GLY A 868 7.91 -6.55 0.45
N PHE A 869 6.89 -5.76 0.13
CA PHE A 869 5.61 -6.26 -0.35
C PHE A 869 5.11 -5.54 -1.60
N VAL A 870 4.45 -6.30 -2.49
CA VAL A 870 4.00 -5.84 -3.81
C VAL A 870 2.62 -6.41 -4.14
N TYR A 871 1.90 -5.74 -5.05
CA TYR A 871 0.58 -6.17 -5.51
C TYR A 871 0.59 -7.52 -6.24
N SER A 872 -0.52 -8.25 -6.14
CA SER A 872 -0.95 -9.20 -7.17
C SER A 872 -2.00 -8.57 -8.08
N TRP A 873 -1.89 -8.74 -9.41
CA TRP A 873 -2.78 -8.13 -10.42
C TRP A 873 -3.32 -9.17 -11.42
N TYR A 874 -4.53 -8.92 -11.92
CA TYR A 874 -5.33 -9.82 -12.75
C TYR A 874 -6.15 -9.02 -13.78
N GLU A 875 -6.08 -9.39 -15.06
CA GLU A 875 -6.96 -8.93 -16.15
C GLU A 875 -7.78 -10.12 -16.65
N PHE A 876 -9.11 -10.01 -16.70
CA PHE A 876 -9.97 -11.10 -17.20
C PHE A 876 -11.29 -10.62 -17.81
N ALA A 877 -11.83 -11.38 -18.76
CA ALA A 877 -13.16 -11.13 -19.32
C ALA A 877 -14.23 -11.92 -18.56
N ALA A 878 -15.36 -11.29 -18.23
CA ALA A 878 -16.46 -11.89 -17.48
C ALA A 878 -17.83 -11.60 -18.09
N GLY A 879 -18.75 -12.58 -18.04
CA GLY A 879 -20.16 -12.41 -18.45
C GLY A 879 -21.05 -11.71 -17.41
N LYS A 880 -20.48 -11.02 -16.43
CA LYS A 880 -21.15 -10.21 -15.40
C LYS A 880 -20.18 -9.13 -14.91
N ARG A 881 -20.70 -8.05 -14.31
CA ARG A 881 -19.90 -7.14 -13.46
C ARG A 881 -19.75 -7.74 -12.07
N TRP A 882 -18.53 -7.87 -11.57
CA TRP A 882 -18.23 -8.31 -10.22
C TRP A 882 -18.48 -7.18 -9.19
N SER A 883 -18.27 -7.47 -7.91
CA SER A 883 -18.00 -6.46 -6.87
C SER A 883 -16.93 -7.01 -5.93
N ASP A 884 -16.35 -6.16 -5.08
CA ASP A 884 -15.21 -6.52 -4.25
C ASP A 884 -15.53 -7.69 -3.31
N LEU A 885 -16.77 -7.80 -2.82
CA LEU A 885 -17.21 -8.94 -2.01
C LEU A 885 -17.26 -10.25 -2.82
N GLU A 886 -17.68 -10.19 -4.08
CA GLU A 886 -17.66 -11.36 -4.98
C GLU A 886 -16.23 -11.78 -5.32
N TRP A 887 -15.30 -10.82 -5.38
CA TRP A 887 -13.88 -11.01 -5.73
C TRP A 887 -13.00 -11.45 -4.56
N LYS A 888 -13.19 -10.88 -3.37
CA LYS A 888 -12.47 -11.26 -2.14
C LYS A 888 -12.69 -12.75 -1.80
N GLY A 889 -13.87 -13.30 -2.06
CA GLY A 889 -14.19 -14.72 -1.90
C GLY A 889 -13.13 -15.69 -2.47
N PRO A 890 -12.97 -15.80 -3.80
CA PRO A 890 -11.96 -16.68 -4.41
C PRO A 890 -10.52 -16.25 -4.07
N ILE A 891 -10.23 -14.96 -3.89
CA ILE A 891 -8.88 -14.47 -3.57
C ILE A 891 -8.42 -14.94 -2.18
N TYR A 892 -9.17 -14.64 -1.12
CA TYR A 892 -8.84 -14.98 0.27
C TYR A 892 -9.13 -16.45 0.63
N SER A 893 -9.83 -17.21 -0.22
CA SER A 893 -10.04 -18.66 -0.02
C SER A 893 -8.76 -19.51 -0.10
N GLY A 894 -7.73 -19.02 -0.79
CA GLY A 894 -6.53 -19.80 -1.12
C GLY A 894 -6.74 -20.92 -2.16
N ASP A 895 -7.97 -21.20 -2.63
CA ASP A 895 -8.21 -22.26 -3.62
C ASP A 895 -7.86 -21.79 -5.04
N GLU A 896 -6.61 -22.01 -5.42
CA GLU A 896 -6.11 -21.80 -6.79
C GLU A 896 -6.90 -22.58 -7.87
N ASN A 897 -7.65 -23.63 -7.50
CA ASN A 897 -8.55 -24.31 -8.44
C ASN A 897 -9.92 -23.62 -8.51
N ALA A 898 -10.39 -22.93 -7.47
CA ALA A 898 -11.57 -22.06 -7.56
C ALA A 898 -11.30 -20.89 -8.52
N LYS A 899 -10.16 -20.20 -8.34
CA LYS A 899 -9.71 -19.11 -9.22
C LYS A 899 -9.67 -19.56 -10.69
N LYS A 900 -8.97 -20.68 -10.99
CA LYS A 900 -8.90 -21.26 -12.35
C LYS A 900 -10.26 -21.66 -12.91
N ARG A 901 -11.17 -22.21 -12.10
CA ARG A 901 -12.55 -22.55 -12.53
C ARG A 901 -13.39 -21.32 -12.91
N GLN A 902 -13.00 -20.14 -12.43
CA GLN A 902 -13.64 -18.85 -12.73
C GLN A 902 -12.89 -18.04 -13.80
N GLY A 903 -11.85 -18.59 -14.43
CA GLY A 903 -11.00 -17.90 -15.40
C GLY A 903 -9.95 -16.96 -14.79
N ILE A 904 -9.91 -16.84 -13.46
CA ILE A 904 -9.00 -15.95 -12.74
C ILE A 904 -7.62 -16.59 -12.71
N THR A 905 -6.67 -16.05 -13.49
CA THR A 905 -5.28 -16.50 -13.53
C THR A 905 -4.32 -15.32 -13.55
N PRO A 906 -3.20 -15.34 -12.79
CA PRO A 906 -2.16 -14.32 -12.92
C PRO A 906 -1.54 -14.31 -14.32
N PRO A 907 -1.09 -13.15 -14.83
CA PRO A 907 -0.42 -13.05 -16.13
C PRO A 907 0.77 -13.98 -16.28
N ALA A 908 0.99 -14.52 -17.48
CA ALA A 908 2.04 -15.50 -17.75
C ALA A 908 3.47 -15.02 -17.38
N TRP A 909 3.73 -13.71 -17.40
CA TRP A 909 5.04 -13.15 -17.00
C TRP A 909 5.35 -13.30 -15.50
N TYR A 910 4.38 -13.61 -14.63
CA TYR A 910 4.65 -13.90 -13.22
C TYR A 910 5.67 -15.05 -13.04
N ALA A 911 5.73 -16.00 -13.98
CA ALA A 911 6.73 -17.06 -13.99
C ALA A 911 8.18 -16.56 -14.14
N THR A 912 8.40 -15.33 -14.63
CA THR A 912 9.75 -14.75 -14.81
C THR A 912 10.41 -14.33 -13.49
N PHE A 913 9.61 -13.93 -12.49
CA PHE A 913 10.08 -13.39 -11.21
C PHE A 913 9.61 -14.19 -9.97
N LYS A 914 8.82 -15.26 -10.15
CA LYS A 914 8.49 -16.19 -9.06
C LYS A 914 9.76 -16.84 -8.47
N GLY A 915 9.76 -17.04 -7.15
CA GLY A 915 10.77 -17.84 -6.43
C GLY A 915 10.78 -19.32 -6.83
N ALA A 916 11.78 -20.08 -6.36
CA ALA A 916 11.94 -21.49 -6.75
C ALA A 916 10.80 -22.39 -6.24
N GLY A 917 10.22 -22.03 -5.09
CA GLY A 917 9.22 -22.81 -4.36
C GLY A 917 9.81 -23.57 -3.19
N GLU A 918 9.03 -23.67 -2.11
CA GLU A 918 9.25 -24.60 -0.99
C GLU A 918 8.61 -25.97 -1.31
#